data_AF-A0A0V0XTE7-F1
#
_entry.id   AF-A0A0V0XTE7-F1
#
_cell.length_a   1.000
_cell.length_b   1.000
_cell.length_c   1.000
_cell.angle_alpha   90.00
_cell.angle_beta   90.00
_cell.angle_gamma   90.00
#
_symmetry.space_group_name_H-M   'P 1'
#
loop_
_entity.id
_entity.type
_entity.pdbx_description
1 polymer ?
#
loop_
_entity_poly.entity_id
_entity_poly.type
_entity_poly.pdbx_seq_one_letter_code
_entity_poly.pdbx_strand_id
1 'polypeptide(L)'
;MSTTESSQNDVGIFLKTTSYNVLLQVAFRSLTFLVNAILLHLIPISLLGVVNVRLMLLYGTVYYFSREPFRRSCLQREENSLRIQTINVMWLCPAVSFCLSLLCTFIWVFLLRDPNEDTSTKYYGISACMYALSTVIETFAEPLCIIAQNLKQFHVKMTFEAIQMIIRQFFSLLLVYFFPNLSLLAFAFGMIVSSSAYAVLYYLYFLNGFYKPKDRQVNEPPNELNAAVSVFPQFSKGFDNETLTLVYGFWKHGMIKQFLTEGERYVMTFFNLLNFRDQGVFDVVSNLGSLVARIVLAPLEENAYIYFSQHLIRGMPEEFAVVHDTFSNLLKLVSLIGLTSVVFGQAYSYPLLKLYGGRSLIIASGPSLLRMYSFYVFLIALNGITECFMFSIMRLKEVDRHKLWLFYFCLVFLFSAVLLCQLFGSIGFIMANCINMIFRVAYSCWFIARFYREKDSSLSCALWNIIPSFHILGVMLISLFATSISSVIFCCDGFFNTAAHIVIGGLLFTLLFGSVYNSEPQLIIFAKKFMIKSKQEKIICKVEVQLEITMTDAKLLAASGVPAYYPHEKISDGTTLVACEFEHGVMIAADTRTSSGSLVVSRVSNKISPVSEYICCMRSGSSADTQAVADIAKYQISVYEMEHKCNISVSIAAEIFRSICYRYRNDITAGIIVCGWDSVNGGQIYSIPISGMIMKQCWTAGGSGSVYAIGYLDTNFKPNMTEEEAKNFIQKALAIAITRDGSSGGCIRLCSITEKGIEHSLIPADQVADLLNTS
;
A
#
# COMPACT_ATOMS: atom_id res chain seq x y z
N MET A 1 8.69 -3.04 26.90
CA MET A 1 9.63 -2.62 25.83
C MET A 1 9.53 -3.51 24.58
N SER A 2 8.70 -4.57 24.57
CA SER A 2 8.49 -5.52 23.47
C SER A 2 7.42 -5.11 22.44
N THR A 3 6.76 -3.96 22.61
CA THR A 3 5.61 -3.53 21.78
C THR A 3 6.00 -2.70 20.56
N THR A 4 7.27 -2.28 20.45
CA THR A 4 7.75 -1.40 19.38
C THR A 4 8.34 -2.17 18.19
N GLU A 5 8.98 -3.34 18.43
CA GLU A 5 9.61 -4.16 17.37
C GLU A 5 8.58 -4.93 16.50
N SER A 6 7.42 -5.31 17.05
CA SER A 6 6.36 -5.97 16.25
C SER A 6 5.69 -5.03 15.25
N SER A 7 5.60 -3.74 15.59
CA SER A 7 4.93 -2.74 14.76
C SER A 7 5.65 -2.48 13.44
N GLN A 8 6.98 -2.59 13.40
CA GLN A 8 7.77 -2.25 12.21
C GLN A 8 7.74 -3.36 11.14
N ASN A 9 7.74 -4.63 11.56
CA ASN A 9 7.59 -5.77 10.64
C ASN A 9 6.18 -5.82 10.01
N ASP A 10 5.17 -5.38 10.77
CA ASP A 10 3.80 -5.23 10.28
C ASP A 10 3.67 -4.10 9.24
N VAL A 11 4.49 -3.03 9.32
CA VAL A 11 4.50 -1.95 8.31
C VAL A 11 5.05 -2.42 6.96
N GLY A 12 6.11 -3.21 6.93
CA GLY A 12 6.66 -3.78 5.68
C GLY A 12 5.68 -4.73 4.97
N ILE A 13 5.04 -5.63 5.73
CA ILE A 13 3.98 -6.51 5.23
C ILE A 13 2.76 -5.73 4.77
N PHE A 14 2.39 -4.67 5.51
CA PHE A 14 1.29 -3.77 5.15
C PHE A 14 1.58 -3.04 3.83
N LEU A 15 2.76 -2.46 3.65
CA LEU A 15 3.13 -1.75 2.41
C LEU A 15 3.23 -2.69 1.19
N LYS A 16 3.77 -3.90 1.37
CA LYS A 16 3.76 -4.96 0.35
C LYS A 16 2.31 -5.30 -0.03
N THR A 17 1.45 -5.56 0.96
CA THR A 17 0.02 -5.87 0.74
C THR A 17 -0.72 -4.72 0.05
N THR A 18 -0.46 -3.48 0.43
CA THR A 18 -1.10 -2.29 -0.14
C THR A 18 -0.72 -2.11 -1.62
N SER A 19 0.55 -2.26 -1.99
CA SER A 19 0.97 -2.11 -3.40
C SER A 19 0.40 -3.20 -4.33
N TYR A 20 0.36 -4.45 -3.88
CA TYR A 20 -0.29 -5.55 -4.61
C TYR A 20 -1.81 -5.33 -4.69
N ASN A 21 -2.44 -4.85 -3.61
CA ASN A 21 -3.85 -4.53 -3.59
C ASN A 21 -4.21 -3.44 -4.60
N VAL A 22 -3.41 -2.38 -4.73
CA VAL A 22 -3.65 -1.32 -5.71
C VAL A 22 -3.58 -1.86 -7.14
N LEU A 23 -2.54 -2.62 -7.48
CA LEU A 23 -2.41 -3.21 -8.83
C LEU A 23 -3.55 -4.17 -9.14
N LEU A 24 -3.90 -5.01 -8.17
CA LEU A 24 -4.98 -5.99 -8.28
C LEU A 24 -6.35 -5.30 -8.39
N GLN A 25 -6.57 -4.21 -7.66
CA GLN A 25 -7.77 -3.37 -7.80
C GLN A 25 -7.87 -2.77 -9.19
N VAL A 26 -6.78 -2.22 -9.74
CA VAL A 26 -6.79 -1.70 -11.12
C VAL A 26 -7.15 -2.82 -12.10
N ALA A 27 -6.51 -3.99 -11.99
CA ALA A 27 -6.79 -5.14 -12.86
C ALA A 27 -8.26 -5.59 -12.79
N PHE A 28 -8.84 -5.70 -11.58
CA PHE A 28 -10.25 -6.09 -11.42
C PHE A 28 -11.23 -5.03 -11.90
N ARG A 29 -10.91 -3.74 -11.76
CA ARG A 29 -11.73 -2.65 -12.31
C ARG A 29 -11.72 -2.69 -13.84
N SER A 30 -10.57 -2.95 -14.46
CA SER A 30 -10.46 -3.14 -15.91
C SER A 30 -11.21 -4.39 -16.38
N LEU A 31 -11.12 -5.51 -15.66
CA LEU A 31 -11.86 -6.73 -15.98
C LEU A 31 -13.37 -6.51 -15.89
N THR A 32 -13.84 -5.88 -14.82
CA THR A 32 -15.26 -5.58 -14.61
C THR A 32 -15.79 -4.63 -15.69
N PHE A 33 -14.98 -3.63 -16.08
CA PHE A 33 -15.29 -2.74 -17.19
C PHE A 33 -15.50 -3.48 -18.50
N LEU A 34 -14.57 -4.39 -18.85
CA LEU A 34 -14.67 -5.18 -20.09
C LEU A 34 -15.88 -6.11 -20.09
N VAL A 35 -16.12 -6.81 -18.97
CA VAL A 35 -17.28 -7.71 -18.85
C VAL A 35 -18.59 -6.94 -18.95
N ASN A 36 -18.70 -5.78 -18.30
CA ASN A 36 -19.89 -4.92 -18.39
C ASN A 36 -20.12 -4.41 -19.82
N ALA A 37 -19.06 -4.09 -20.57
CA ALA A 37 -19.16 -3.73 -21.98
C ALA A 37 -19.78 -4.86 -22.80
N ILE A 38 -19.32 -6.11 -22.59
CA ILE A 38 -19.85 -7.28 -23.30
C ILE A 38 -21.31 -7.52 -22.90
N LEU A 39 -21.65 -7.44 -21.61
CA LEU A 39 -23.01 -7.65 -21.12
C LEU A 39 -24.01 -6.66 -21.76
N LEU A 40 -23.61 -5.40 -21.96
CA LEU A 40 -24.46 -4.39 -22.61
C LEU A 40 -24.88 -4.75 -24.04
N HIS A 41 -24.11 -5.60 -24.72
CA HIS A 41 -24.45 -6.11 -26.05
C HIS A 41 -25.30 -7.38 -26.02
N LEU A 42 -25.36 -8.08 -24.88
CA LEU A 42 -26.08 -9.34 -24.74
C LEU A 42 -27.48 -9.17 -24.14
N ILE A 43 -27.69 -8.15 -23.29
CA ILE A 43 -28.93 -8.00 -22.51
C ILE A 43 -29.50 -6.57 -22.51
N PRO A 44 -30.81 -6.41 -22.24
CA PRO A 44 -31.43 -5.10 -22.08
C PRO A 44 -30.86 -4.32 -20.88
N ILE A 45 -30.67 -3.00 -21.07
CA ILE A 45 -30.14 -2.10 -20.04
C ILE A 45 -31.03 -2.04 -18.78
N SER A 46 -32.35 -2.18 -18.93
CA SER A 46 -33.28 -2.21 -17.80
C SER A 46 -32.99 -3.37 -16.84
N LEU A 47 -32.62 -4.54 -17.38
CA LEU A 47 -32.22 -5.70 -16.57
C LEU A 47 -30.92 -5.44 -15.82
N LEU A 48 -29.95 -4.78 -16.46
CA LEU A 48 -28.71 -4.38 -15.81
C LEU A 48 -28.94 -3.39 -14.68
N GLY A 49 -29.89 -2.46 -14.83
CA GLY A 49 -30.33 -1.56 -13.76
C GLY A 49 -30.88 -2.31 -12.55
N VAL A 50 -31.76 -3.30 -12.78
CA VAL A 50 -32.29 -4.16 -11.70
C VAL A 50 -31.16 -4.90 -10.97
N VAL A 51 -30.23 -5.49 -11.72
CA VAL A 51 -29.13 -6.29 -11.16
C VAL A 51 -28.16 -5.41 -10.37
N ASN A 52 -27.59 -4.37 -11.00
CA ASN A 52 -26.50 -3.59 -10.43
C ASN A 52 -26.95 -2.56 -9.38
N VAL A 53 -28.19 -2.09 -9.45
CA VAL A 53 -28.74 -1.12 -8.49
C VAL A 53 -29.52 -1.83 -7.39
N ARG A 54 -30.57 -2.59 -7.71
CA ARG A 54 -31.46 -3.15 -6.69
C ARG A 54 -30.95 -4.43 -6.05
N LEU A 55 -30.62 -5.45 -6.84
CA LEU A 55 -30.21 -6.77 -6.31
C LEU A 55 -28.83 -6.71 -5.66
N MET A 56 -27.89 -5.97 -6.24
CA MET A 56 -26.60 -5.71 -5.61
C MET A 56 -26.71 -4.87 -4.33
N LEU A 57 -27.68 -3.95 -4.23
CA LEU A 57 -27.95 -3.24 -2.97
C LEU A 57 -28.51 -4.17 -1.90
N LEU A 58 -29.40 -5.10 -2.24
CA LEU A 58 -29.86 -6.15 -1.33
C LEU A 58 -28.67 -6.96 -0.80
N TYR A 59 -27.87 -7.51 -1.71
CA TYR A 59 -26.66 -8.28 -1.37
C TYR A 59 -25.70 -7.46 -0.50
N GLY A 60 -25.36 -6.24 -0.92
CA GLY A 60 -24.42 -5.37 -0.22
C GLY A 60 -24.91 -4.98 1.17
N THR A 61 -26.21 -4.70 1.33
CA THR A 61 -26.81 -4.35 2.62
C THR A 61 -26.72 -5.52 3.60
N VAL A 62 -27.21 -6.69 3.19
CA VAL A 62 -27.23 -7.88 4.05
C VAL A 62 -25.80 -8.28 4.42
N TYR A 63 -24.93 -8.33 3.42
CA TYR A 63 -23.54 -8.75 3.59
C TYR A 63 -22.73 -7.78 4.47
N TYR A 64 -22.92 -6.47 4.32
CA TYR A 64 -22.23 -5.48 5.13
C TYR A 64 -22.60 -5.60 6.62
N PHE A 65 -23.89 -5.61 6.94
CA PHE A 65 -24.36 -5.63 8.34
C PHE A 65 -24.15 -6.98 9.03
N SER A 66 -24.14 -8.08 8.28
CA SER A 66 -23.87 -9.41 8.84
C SER A 66 -22.39 -9.65 9.09
N ARG A 67 -21.48 -9.01 8.32
CA ARG A 67 -20.04 -9.34 8.32
C ARG A 67 -19.17 -8.29 9.01
N GLU A 68 -19.30 -7.03 8.62
CA GLU A 68 -18.34 -5.97 8.98
C GLU A 68 -18.24 -5.74 10.50
N PRO A 69 -19.33 -5.75 11.28
CA PRO A 69 -19.25 -5.59 12.73
C PRO A 69 -18.46 -6.73 13.40
N PHE A 70 -18.71 -7.98 12.99
CA PHE A 70 -18.01 -9.15 13.52
C PHE A 70 -16.53 -9.14 13.16
N ARG A 71 -16.21 -8.86 11.89
CA ARG A 71 -14.82 -8.78 11.42
C ARG A 71 -14.01 -7.75 12.21
N ARG A 72 -14.59 -6.59 12.53
CA ARG A 72 -13.90 -5.54 13.30
C ARG A 72 -13.73 -5.89 14.79
N SER A 73 -14.75 -6.48 15.40
CA SER A 73 -14.73 -6.83 16.82
C SER A 73 -13.88 -8.04 17.14
N CYS A 74 -13.83 -9.00 16.23
CA CYS A 74 -13.22 -10.31 16.47
C CYS A 74 -11.72 -10.36 16.06
N LEU A 75 -11.17 -9.27 15.52
CA LEU A 75 -9.75 -9.12 15.25
C LEU A 75 -9.00 -8.69 16.52
N GLN A 76 -8.10 -9.53 17.02
CA GLN A 76 -7.33 -9.27 18.25
C GLN A 76 -5.93 -8.75 17.94
N ARG A 77 -5.39 -7.86 18.81
CA ARG A 77 -4.13 -7.14 18.60
C ARG A 77 -2.87 -7.84 19.14
N GLU A 78 -3.00 -8.85 20.01
CA GLU A 78 -1.87 -9.46 20.73
C GLU A 78 -1.92 -10.99 20.71
N GLU A 79 -0.76 -11.63 20.99
CA GLU A 79 -0.45 -13.08 21.05
C GLU A 79 -1.29 -13.92 22.03
N ASN A 80 -2.47 -13.45 22.44
CA ASN A 80 -3.40 -14.29 23.17
C ASN A 80 -4.00 -15.33 22.22
N SER A 81 -3.84 -16.61 22.56
CA SER A 81 -4.49 -17.72 21.86
C SER A 81 -5.98 -17.44 21.68
N LEU A 82 -6.48 -17.57 20.44
CA LEU A 82 -7.87 -17.32 20.07
C LEU A 82 -8.83 -18.07 21.02
N ARG A 83 -9.58 -17.32 21.85
CA ARG A 83 -10.49 -17.91 22.83
C ARG A 83 -11.69 -18.54 22.15
N ILE A 84 -12.11 -19.71 22.62
CA ILE A 84 -13.29 -20.42 22.08
C ILE A 84 -14.57 -19.58 22.21
N GLN A 85 -14.69 -18.76 23.27
CA GLN A 85 -15.84 -17.85 23.41
C GLN A 85 -15.90 -16.79 22.30
N THR A 86 -14.76 -16.30 21.81
CA THR A 86 -14.70 -15.36 20.68
C THR A 86 -15.09 -16.07 19.38
N ILE A 87 -14.70 -17.33 19.21
CA ILE A 87 -15.10 -18.17 18.05
C ILE A 87 -16.62 -18.36 18.03
N ASN A 88 -17.25 -18.62 19.18
CA ASN A 88 -18.71 -18.69 19.29
C ASN A 88 -19.39 -17.40 18.82
N VAL A 89 -18.80 -16.23 19.13
CA VAL A 89 -19.30 -14.93 18.63
C VAL A 89 -19.15 -14.81 17.11
N MET A 90 -18.01 -15.23 16.54
CA MET A 90 -17.82 -15.22 15.08
C MET A 90 -18.90 -16.04 14.34
N TRP A 91 -19.28 -17.19 14.91
CA TRP A 91 -20.31 -18.08 14.34
C TRP A 91 -21.76 -17.57 14.48
N LEU A 92 -21.99 -16.44 15.14
CA LEU A 92 -23.27 -15.74 15.05
C LEU A 92 -23.44 -15.00 13.71
N CYS A 93 -22.36 -14.77 12.96
CA CYS A 93 -22.39 -14.05 11.68
C CYS A 93 -23.34 -14.70 10.65
N PRO A 94 -23.28 -16.01 10.35
CA PRO A 94 -24.24 -16.67 9.46
C PRO A 94 -25.70 -16.58 9.93
N ALA A 95 -25.95 -16.68 11.24
CA ALA A 95 -27.30 -16.59 11.81
C ALA A 95 -27.88 -15.17 11.62
N VAL A 96 -27.07 -14.14 11.88
CA VAL A 96 -27.46 -12.74 11.60
C VAL A 96 -27.70 -12.53 10.11
N SER A 97 -26.86 -13.10 9.24
CA SER A 97 -27.03 -13.03 7.78
C SER A 97 -28.34 -13.67 7.33
N PHE A 98 -28.70 -14.82 7.89
CA PHE A 98 -29.97 -15.50 7.59
C PHE A 98 -31.19 -14.66 7.99
N CYS A 99 -31.22 -14.15 9.23
CA CYS A 99 -32.31 -13.30 9.70
C CYS A 99 -32.45 -12.02 8.87
N LEU A 100 -31.33 -11.37 8.56
CA LEU A 100 -31.32 -10.15 7.76
C LEU A 100 -31.69 -10.42 6.30
N SER A 101 -31.26 -11.57 5.74
CA SER A 101 -31.66 -12.03 4.41
C SER A 101 -33.17 -12.19 4.29
N LEU A 102 -33.82 -12.81 5.28
CA LEU A 102 -35.28 -12.95 5.30
C LEU A 102 -35.98 -11.59 5.34
N LEU A 103 -35.54 -10.71 6.25
CA LEU A 103 -36.11 -9.37 6.39
C LEU A 103 -35.94 -8.53 5.13
N CYS A 104 -34.71 -8.43 4.60
CA CYS A 104 -34.44 -7.61 3.43
C CYS A 104 -35.07 -8.19 2.17
N THR A 105 -35.11 -9.52 2.00
CA THR A 105 -35.81 -10.15 0.86
C THR A 105 -37.31 -9.86 0.94
N PHE A 106 -37.91 -9.91 2.13
CA PHE A 106 -39.31 -9.53 2.30
C PHE A 106 -39.56 -8.09 1.82
N ILE A 107 -38.72 -7.14 2.24
CA ILE A 107 -38.82 -5.75 1.80
C ILE A 107 -38.66 -5.64 0.27
N TRP A 108 -37.64 -6.29 -0.31
CA TRP A 108 -37.34 -6.18 -1.74
C TRP A 108 -38.39 -6.81 -2.64
N VAL A 109 -39.01 -7.91 -2.21
CA VAL A 109 -39.98 -8.68 -2.99
C VAL A 109 -41.41 -8.17 -2.80
N PHE A 110 -41.77 -7.73 -1.59
CA PHE A 110 -43.16 -7.36 -1.28
C PHE A 110 -43.39 -5.85 -1.17
N LEU A 111 -42.42 -5.08 -0.65
CA LEU A 111 -42.60 -3.63 -0.45
C LEU A 111 -42.04 -2.79 -1.60
N LEU A 112 -40.97 -3.26 -2.24
CA LEU A 112 -40.27 -2.54 -3.32
C LEU A 112 -40.59 -3.07 -4.72
N ARG A 113 -41.60 -3.93 -4.84
CA ARG A 113 -42.03 -4.44 -6.14
C ARG A 113 -42.60 -3.30 -6.97
N ASP A 114 -42.07 -3.13 -8.18
CA ASP A 114 -42.59 -2.14 -9.11
C ASP A 114 -43.95 -2.64 -9.65
N PRO A 115 -45.03 -1.85 -9.58
CA PRO A 115 -46.34 -2.25 -10.10
C PRO A 115 -46.34 -2.41 -11.64
N ASN A 116 -45.38 -1.83 -12.35
CA ASN A 116 -45.23 -1.97 -13.79
C ASN A 116 -44.18 -3.06 -14.12
N GLU A 117 -44.55 -4.33 -13.94
CA GLU A 117 -43.68 -5.45 -14.32
C GLU A 117 -43.55 -5.56 -15.84
N ASP A 118 -42.42 -5.12 -16.37
CA ASP A 118 -42.00 -5.49 -17.72
C ASP A 118 -41.74 -7.01 -17.79
N THR A 119 -41.99 -7.61 -18.95
CA THR A 119 -41.69 -9.04 -19.23
C THR A 119 -40.23 -9.42 -18.89
N SER A 120 -39.33 -8.45 -18.84
CA SER A 120 -37.90 -8.60 -18.51
C SER A 120 -37.62 -8.88 -17.03
N THR A 121 -38.57 -8.67 -16.11
CA THR A 121 -38.41 -8.87 -14.65
C THR A 121 -39.12 -10.11 -14.12
N LYS A 122 -39.60 -11.01 -15.00
CA LYS A 122 -40.40 -12.21 -14.67
C LYS A 122 -39.85 -13.07 -13.52
N TYR A 123 -38.53 -13.12 -13.33
CA TYR A 123 -37.87 -13.92 -12.29
C TYR A 123 -37.33 -13.11 -11.11
N TYR A 124 -37.77 -11.86 -10.94
CA TYR A 124 -37.23 -10.94 -9.93
C TYR A 124 -37.27 -11.49 -8.51
N GLY A 125 -38.41 -12.01 -8.06
CA GLY A 125 -38.54 -12.55 -6.70
C GLY A 125 -37.59 -13.71 -6.43
N ILE A 126 -37.47 -14.64 -7.39
CA ILE A 126 -36.57 -15.80 -7.28
C ILE A 126 -35.11 -15.34 -7.27
N SER A 127 -34.73 -14.42 -8.16
CA SER A 127 -33.37 -13.86 -8.17
C SER A 127 -33.05 -13.10 -6.88
N ALA A 128 -33.98 -12.34 -6.30
CA ALA A 128 -33.78 -11.68 -5.01
C ALA A 128 -33.51 -12.69 -3.88
N CYS A 129 -34.29 -13.78 -3.81
CA CYS A 129 -34.06 -14.87 -2.86
C CYS A 129 -32.69 -15.53 -3.07
N MET A 130 -32.26 -15.75 -4.31
CA MET A 130 -30.95 -16.33 -4.63
C MET A 130 -29.80 -15.38 -4.25
N TYR A 131 -29.94 -14.07 -4.47
CA TYR A 131 -28.97 -13.08 -4.03
C TYR A 131 -28.84 -13.08 -2.51
N ALA A 132 -29.96 -13.10 -1.78
CA ALA A 132 -29.94 -13.20 -0.32
C ALA A 132 -29.32 -14.53 0.15
N LEU A 133 -29.69 -15.66 -0.46
CA LEU A 133 -29.08 -16.96 -0.18
C LEU A 133 -27.57 -16.95 -0.42
N SER A 134 -27.08 -16.29 -1.47
CA SER A 134 -25.65 -16.17 -1.73
C SER A 134 -24.91 -15.45 -0.58
N THR A 135 -25.52 -14.45 0.05
CA THR A 135 -24.92 -13.80 1.23
C THR A 135 -24.83 -14.74 2.43
N VAL A 136 -25.86 -15.57 2.64
CA VAL A 136 -25.85 -16.57 3.72
C VAL A 136 -24.72 -17.56 3.49
N ILE A 137 -24.63 -18.16 2.30
CA ILE A 137 -23.55 -19.09 1.91
C ILE A 137 -22.17 -18.44 2.13
N GLU A 138 -22.00 -17.19 1.70
CA GLU A 138 -20.73 -16.49 1.82
C GLU A 138 -20.35 -16.23 3.29
N THR A 139 -21.32 -15.86 4.14
CA THR A 139 -21.05 -15.64 5.58
C THR A 139 -20.66 -16.90 6.34
N PHE A 140 -20.94 -18.10 5.84
CA PHE A 140 -20.41 -19.35 6.42
C PHE A 140 -18.88 -19.49 6.28
N ALA A 141 -18.26 -18.74 5.37
CA ALA A 141 -16.81 -18.67 5.24
C ALA A 141 -16.19 -17.60 6.16
N GLU A 142 -17.01 -16.70 6.72
CA GLU A 142 -16.53 -15.53 7.44
C GLU A 142 -15.76 -15.87 8.74
N PRO A 143 -16.21 -16.81 9.59
CA PRO A 143 -15.43 -17.22 10.75
C PRO A 143 -14.02 -17.69 10.37
N LEU A 144 -13.90 -18.47 9.27
CA LEU A 144 -12.63 -18.96 8.75
C LEU A 144 -11.73 -17.83 8.25
N CYS A 145 -12.32 -16.83 7.59
CA CYS A 145 -11.62 -15.62 7.16
C CYS A 145 -11.05 -14.83 8.35
N ILE A 146 -11.87 -14.58 9.38
CA ILE A 146 -11.45 -13.86 10.60
C ILE A 146 -10.34 -14.64 11.32
N ILE A 147 -10.46 -15.97 11.41
CA ILE A 147 -9.43 -16.83 11.99
C ILE A 147 -8.13 -16.72 11.18
N ALA A 148 -8.18 -16.82 9.85
CA ALA A 148 -7.00 -16.66 8.99
C ALA A 148 -6.32 -15.29 9.17
N GLN A 149 -7.10 -14.23 9.36
CA GLN A 149 -6.57 -12.89 9.64
C GLN A 149 -5.92 -12.76 11.01
N ASN A 150 -6.53 -13.34 12.06
CA ASN A 150 -5.92 -13.41 13.39
C ASN A 150 -4.63 -14.23 13.39
N LEU A 151 -4.51 -15.21 12.49
CA LEU A 151 -3.27 -15.97 12.23
C LEU A 151 -2.26 -15.22 11.35
N LYS A 152 -2.50 -13.94 11.05
CA LYS A 152 -1.66 -13.07 10.20
C LYS A 152 -1.51 -13.56 8.75
N GLN A 153 -2.43 -14.37 8.25
CA GLN A 153 -2.44 -14.88 6.87
C GLN A 153 -3.27 -13.99 5.92
N PHE A 154 -2.93 -12.71 5.84
CA PHE A 154 -3.72 -11.72 5.07
C PHE A 154 -3.82 -12.02 3.56
N HIS A 155 -2.85 -12.74 3.00
CA HIS A 155 -2.82 -13.12 1.58
C HIS A 155 -3.95 -14.09 1.20
N VAL A 156 -4.40 -14.95 2.12
CA VAL A 156 -5.47 -15.94 1.87
C VAL A 156 -6.77 -15.21 1.55
N LYS A 157 -7.12 -14.19 2.33
CA LYS A 157 -8.29 -13.37 2.06
C LYS A 157 -8.22 -12.70 0.69
N MET A 158 -7.12 -12.02 0.41
CA MET A 158 -6.98 -11.27 -0.84
C MET A 158 -7.11 -12.18 -2.07
N THR A 159 -6.50 -13.36 -2.02
CA THR A 159 -6.55 -14.34 -3.11
C THR A 159 -7.93 -14.96 -3.25
N PHE A 160 -8.61 -15.30 -2.16
CA PHE A 160 -9.93 -15.93 -2.23
C PHE A 160 -11.03 -14.94 -2.64
N GLU A 161 -11.00 -13.70 -2.14
CA GLU A 161 -11.91 -12.63 -2.61
C GLU A 161 -11.68 -12.35 -4.11
N ALA A 162 -10.43 -12.35 -4.58
CA ALA A 162 -10.08 -12.23 -5.99
C ALA A 162 -10.69 -13.36 -6.85
N ILE A 163 -10.47 -14.63 -6.45
CA ILE A 163 -10.99 -15.79 -7.17
C ILE A 163 -12.52 -15.76 -7.22
N GLN A 164 -13.18 -15.44 -6.11
CA GLN A 164 -14.64 -15.27 -6.05
C GLN A 164 -15.14 -14.24 -7.07
N MET A 165 -14.49 -13.07 -7.16
CA MET A 165 -14.87 -12.04 -8.12
C MET A 165 -14.73 -12.52 -9.56
N ILE A 166 -13.64 -13.23 -9.90
CA ILE A 166 -13.42 -13.77 -11.24
C ILE A 166 -14.49 -14.81 -11.58
N ILE A 167 -14.74 -15.77 -10.68
CA ILE A 167 -15.75 -16.81 -10.85
C ILE A 167 -17.13 -16.18 -11.07
N ARG A 168 -17.51 -15.19 -10.27
CA ARG A 168 -18.79 -14.48 -10.42
C ARG A 168 -18.95 -13.89 -11.81
N GLN A 169 -17.95 -13.16 -12.29
CA GLN A 169 -18.02 -12.48 -13.59
C GLN A 169 -18.03 -13.48 -14.75
N PHE A 170 -17.19 -14.51 -14.67
CA PHE A 170 -17.10 -15.56 -15.69
C PHE A 170 -18.44 -16.32 -15.82
N PHE A 171 -18.99 -16.84 -14.73
CA PHE A 171 -20.23 -17.62 -14.78
C PHE A 171 -21.45 -16.76 -15.12
N SER A 172 -21.52 -15.51 -14.62
CA SER A 172 -22.60 -14.60 -15.00
C SER A 172 -22.59 -14.33 -16.52
N LEU A 173 -21.42 -14.06 -17.09
CA LEU A 173 -21.28 -13.82 -18.53
C LEU A 173 -21.58 -15.08 -19.34
N LEU A 174 -21.04 -16.22 -18.94
CA LEU A 174 -21.23 -17.51 -19.61
C LEU A 174 -22.71 -17.89 -19.68
N LEU A 175 -23.42 -17.81 -18.55
CA LEU A 175 -24.84 -18.17 -18.47
C LEU A 175 -25.73 -17.17 -19.20
N VAL A 176 -25.41 -15.87 -19.15
CA VAL A 176 -26.14 -14.85 -19.93
C VAL A 176 -25.96 -15.07 -21.43
N TYR A 177 -24.75 -15.46 -21.87
CA TYR A 177 -24.48 -15.75 -23.28
C TYR A 177 -25.30 -16.94 -23.80
N PHE A 178 -25.35 -18.05 -23.05
CA PHE A 178 -26.10 -19.24 -23.46
C PHE A 178 -27.62 -19.12 -23.24
N PHE A 179 -28.05 -18.40 -22.21
CA PHE A 179 -29.46 -18.30 -21.81
C PHE A 179 -29.92 -16.84 -21.66
N PRO A 180 -29.93 -16.03 -22.75
CA PRO A 180 -30.26 -14.61 -22.69
C PRO A 180 -31.69 -14.35 -22.19
N ASN A 181 -32.63 -15.25 -22.45
CA ASN A 181 -34.01 -15.15 -21.98
C ASN A 181 -34.16 -15.33 -20.45
N LEU A 182 -33.16 -15.92 -19.79
CA LEU A 182 -33.12 -16.18 -18.34
C LEU A 182 -32.04 -15.35 -17.64
N SER A 183 -31.65 -14.21 -18.24
CA SER A 183 -30.50 -13.40 -17.80
C SER A 183 -30.51 -13.05 -16.30
N LEU A 184 -31.66 -12.71 -15.73
CA LEU A 184 -31.76 -12.37 -14.30
C LEU A 184 -31.42 -13.56 -13.39
N LEU A 185 -31.82 -14.77 -13.81
CA LEU A 185 -31.53 -16.00 -13.11
C LEU A 185 -30.06 -16.40 -13.34
N ALA A 186 -29.53 -16.16 -14.54
CA ALA A 186 -28.12 -16.38 -14.87
C ALA A 186 -27.17 -15.58 -13.96
N PHE A 187 -27.44 -14.29 -13.71
CA PHE A 187 -26.68 -13.49 -12.74
C PHE A 187 -26.80 -14.06 -11.32
N ALA A 188 -28.01 -14.44 -10.90
CA ALA A 188 -28.25 -15.01 -9.59
C ALA A 188 -27.51 -16.35 -9.39
N PHE A 189 -27.45 -17.19 -10.42
CA PHE A 189 -26.62 -18.40 -10.41
C PHE A 189 -25.13 -18.07 -10.32
N GLY A 190 -24.65 -17.07 -11.05
CA GLY A 190 -23.27 -16.59 -10.91
C GLY A 190 -22.92 -16.18 -9.48
N MET A 191 -23.86 -15.55 -8.76
CA MET A 191 -23.72 -15.22 -7.33
C MET A 191 -23.63 -16.48 -6.44
N ILE A 192 -24.52 -17.46 -6.63
CA ILE A 192 -24.50 -18.71 -5.86
C ILE A 192 -23.22 -19.51 -6.12
N VAL A 193 -22.80 -19.65 -7.37
CA VAL A 193 -21.59 -20.40 -7.73
C VAL A 193 -20.35 -19.74 -7.13
N SER A 194 -20.24 -18.41 -7.22
CA SER A 194 -19.09 -17.69 -6.65
C SER A 194 -19.05 -17.71 -5.12
N SER A 195 -20.18 -17.50 -4.44
CA SER A 195 -20.27 -17.59 -2.97
C SER A 195 -19.98 -19.01 -2.46
N SER A 196 -20.48 -20.04 -3.16
CA SER A 196 -20.19 -21.44 -2.85
C SER A 196 -18.70 -21.75 -3.03
N ALA A 197 -18.10 -21.31 -4.14
CA ALA A 197 -16.66 -21.48 -4.37
C ALA A 197 -15.83 -20.78 -3.29
N TYR A 198 -16.19 -19.56 -2.88
CA TYR A 198 -15.53 -18.83 -1.79
C TYR A 198 -15.58 -19.61 -0.48
N ALA A 199 -16.74 -20.14 -0.09
CA ALA A 199 -16.87 -20.98 1.09
C ALA A 199 -16.00 -22.24 0.98
N VAL A 200 -16.13 -22.99 -0.12
CA VAL A 200 -15.36 -24.23 -0.35
C VAL A 200 -13.86 -23.98 -0.27
N LEU A 201 -13.34 -22.88 -0.84
CA LEU A 201 -11.92 -22.55 -0.78
C LEU A 201 -11.42 -22.41 0.67
N TYR A 202 -12.17 -21.73 1.54
CA TYR A 202 -11.80 -21.63 2.95
C TYR A 202 -11.88 -22.97 3.68
N TYR A 203 -12.93 -23.75 3.46
CA TYR A 203 -13.03 -25.07 4.09
C TYR A 203 -11.90 -25.99 3.63
N LEU A 204 -11.59 -26.05 2.33
CA LEU A 204 -10.45 -26.82 1.80
C LEU A 204 -9.11 -26.35 2.38
N TYR A 205 -8.92 -25.04 2.49
CA TYR A 205 -7.70 -24.46 3.06
C TYR A 205 -7.46 -24.94 4.50
N PHE A 206 -8.49 -24.87 5.35
CA PHE A 206 -8.39 -25.32 6.75
C PHE A 206 -8.39 -26.85 6.90
N LEU A 207 -9.12 -27.59 6.05
CA LEU A 207 -9.17 -29.07 6.08
C LEU A 207 -7.86 -29.72 5.62
N ASN A 208 -7.16 -29.12 4.65
CA ASN A 208 -5.88 -29.64 4.14
C ASN A 208 -4.69 -29.41 5.08
N GLY A 209 -4.93 -28.96 6.33
CA GLY A 209 -3.87 -28.83 7.33
C GLY A 209 -2.82 -27.75 7.02
N PHE A 210 -3.13 -26.80 6.13
CA PHE A 210 -2.33 -25.58 5.96
C PHE A 210 -2.37 -24.67 7.20
N TYR A 211 -3.16 -25.06 8.20
CA TYR A 211 -3.07 -24.64 9.60
C TYR A 211 -1.91 -25.37 10.31
N LYS A 212 -0.77 -24.69 10.47
CA LYS A 212 0.27 -25.10 11.43
C LYS A 212 0.35 -24.06 12.55
N PRO A 213 -0.09 -24.36 13.78
CA PRO A 213 0.18 -23.49 14.91
C PRO A 213 1.71 -23.45 15.11
N LYS A 214 2.26 -22.24 15.26
CA LYS A 214 3.71 -22.02 15.30
C LYS A 214 4.39 -22.54 16.56
N ASP A 215 3.64 -22.93 17.59
CA ASP A 215 4.18 -23.44 18.86
C ASP A 215 3.56 -24.80 19.23
N ARG A 216 4.13 -25.89 18.69
CA ARG A 216 4.07 -27.18 19.37
C ARG A 216 5.47 -27.51 19.87
N GLN A 217 5.71 -27.20 21.15
CA GLN A 217 6.86 -27.75 21.86
C GLN A 217 6.74 -29.28 21.85
N VAL A 218 7.86 -29.95 21.60
CA VAL A 218 7.98 -31.34 21.16
C VAL A 218 7.63 -32.41 22.23
N ASN A 219 7.14 -32.05 23.42
CA ASN A 219 7.09 -32.98 24.56
C ASN A 219 5.72 -33.20 25.24
N GLU A 220 4.59 -32.82 24.65
CA GLU A 220 3.27 -33.26 25.17
C GLU A 220 2.69 -34.40 24.32
N PRO A 221 2.19 -35.49 24.95
CA PRO A 221 1.54 -36.56 24.20
C PRO A 221 0.34 -35.99 23.44
N PRO A 222 0.00 -36.57 22.27
CA PRO A 222 -1.09 -36.08 21.45
C PRO A 222 -2.40 -36.37 22.19
N ASN A 223 -2.87 -35.44 23.03
CA ASN A 223 -4.26 -35.50 23.46
C ASN A 223 -5.13 -35.18 22.24
N GLU A 224 -5.80 -36.24 21.80
CA GLU A 224 -6.56 -36.45 20.57
C GLU A 224 -7.84 -35.60 20.48
N LEU A 225 -7.73 -34.27 20.55
CA LEU A 225 -8.85 -33.38 20.20
C LEU A 225 -8.41 -32.23 19.30
N ASN A 226 -7.93 -32.62 18.11
CA ASN A 226 -8.08 -31.97 16.81
C ASN A 226 -7.97 -30.45 16.72
N ALA A 227 -6.92 -29.98 16.05
CA ALA A 227 -6.82 -28.63 15.48
C ALA A 227 -8.01 -28.23 14.57
N ALA A 228 -8.81 -29.19 14.09
CA ALA A 228 -10.06 -28.94 13.38
C ALA A 228 -11.25 -28.62 14.32
N VAL A 229 -11.23 -29.09 15.58
CA VAL A 229 -12.28 -28.87 16.59
C VAL A 229 -12.19 -27.47 17.20
N SER A 230 -11.07 -26.75 17.04
CA SER A 230 -10.91 -25.38 17.52
C SER A 230 -11.45 -24.31 16.57
N VAL A 231 -11.89 -24.65 15.36
CA VAL A 231 -12.38 -23.68 14.36
C VAL A 231 -13.91 -23.56 14.38
N PHE A 232 -14.59 -24.61 14.84
CA PHE A 232 -16.04 -24.69 14.96
C PHE A 232 -16.52 -24.21 16.34
N PRO A 233 -17.76 -23.72 16.46
CA PRO A 233 -18.25 -23.16 17.72
C PRO A 233 -18.54 -24.27 18.73
N GLN A 234 -18.24 -24.00 19.99
CA GLN A 234 -18.63 -24.82 21.14
C GLN A 234 -19.53 -23.96 22.05
N PHE A 235 -20.81 -23.81 21.66
CA PHE A 235 -21.76 -22.92 22.35
C PHE A 235 -21.94 -23.21 23.84
N SER A 236 -21.64 -24.44 24.29
CA SER A 236 -21.62 -24.81 25.71
C SER A 236 -20.63 -24.00 26.56
N LYS A 237 -19.57 -23.44 25.95
CA LYS A 237 -18.56 -22.61 26.63
C LYS A 237 -18.97 -21.13 26.73
N GLY A 238 -20.16 -20.75 26.27
CA GLY A 238 -20.69 -19.40 26.33
C GLY A 238 -20.07 -18.43 25.31
N PHE A 239 -20.44 -17.16 25.41
CA PHE A 239 -19.99 -16.10 24.51
C PHE A 239 -19.11 -15.09 25.24
N ASP A 240 -18.24 -14.43 24.47
CA ASP A 240 -17.46 -13.31 24.98
C ASP A 240 -18.29 -12.02 24.97
N ASN A 241 -18.73 -11.60 26.16
CA ASN A 241 -19.60 -10.44 26.35
C ASN A 241 -18.94 -9.12 25.93
N GLU A 242 -17.61 -9.00 26.06
CA GLU A 242 -16.89 -7.80 25.64
C GLU A 242 -16.91 -7.67 24.11
N THR A 243 -16.55 -8.76 23.41
CA THR A 243 -16.63 -8.82 21.94
C THR A 243 -18.05 -8.58 21.44
N LEU A 244 -19.09 -9.15 22.09
CA LEU A 244 -20.49 -8.90 21.72
C LEU A 244 -20.88 -7.43 21.85
N THR A 245 -20.44 -6.76 22.92
CA THR A 245 -20.69 -5.33 23.12
C THR A 245 -20.04 -4.50 22.02
N LEU A 246 -18.81 -4.86 21.62
CA LEU A 246 -18.12 -4.24 20.50
C LEU A 246 -18.86 -4.46 19.16
N VAL A 247 -19.36 -5.68 18.91
CA VAL A 247 -20.13 -5.99 17.68
C VAL A 247 -21.34 -5.07 17.58
N TYR A 248 -22.09 -4.91 18.66
CA TYR A 248 -23.24 -4.00 18.70
C TYR A 248 -22.84 -2.54 18.46
N GLY A 249 -21.74 -2.10 19.06
CA GLY A 249 -21.17 -0.77 18.82
C GLY A 249 -20.85 -0.55 17.34
N PHE A 250 -20.07 -1.43 16.72
CA PHE A 250 -19.71 -1.32 15.30
C PHE A 250 -20.92 -1.46 14.37
N TRP A 251 -21.94 -2.23 14.74
CA TRP A 251 -23.18 -2.32 13.98
C TRP A 251 -23.90 -0.96 13.90
N LYS A 252 -24.03 -0.23 15.01
CA LYS A 252 -24.59 1.13 15.02
C LYS A 252 -23.79 2.10 14.16
N HIS A 253 -22.47 2.09 14.31
CA HIS A 253 -21.59 2.90 13.47
C HIS A 253 -21.69 2.52 11.99
N GLY A 254 -21.87 1.24 11.71
CA GLY A 254 -22.08 0.69 10.38
C GLY A 254 -23.32 1.25 9.69
N MET A 255 -24.41 1.54 10.41
CA MET A 255 -25.62 2.11 9.82
C MET A 255 -25.36 3.45 9.14
N ILE A 256 -24.69 4.35 9.87
CA ILE A 256 -24.33 5.68 9.36
C ILE A 256 -23.39 5.54 8.17
N LYS A 257 -22.38 4.66 8.29
CA LYS A 257 -21.40 4.44 7.23
C LYS A 257 -22.05 3.90 5.97
N GLN A 258 -22.91 2.89 6.08
CA GLN A 258 -23.59 2.26 4.96
C GLN A 258 -24.48 3.26 4.19
N PHE A 259 -25.16 4.14 4.93
CA PHE A 259 -25.94 5.21 4.32
C PHE A 259 -25.07 6.24 3.60
N LEU A 260 -23.91 6.61 4.17
CA LEU A 260 -22.98 7.53 3.53
C LEU A 260 -22.31 6.94 2.29
N THR A 261 -22.15 5.61 2.21
CA THR A 261 -21.47 4.94 1.09
C THR A 261 -22.42 4.48 -0.02
N GLU A 262 -23.58 3.92 0.33
CA GLU A 262 -24.55 3.35 -0.63
C GLU A 262 -25.87 4.17 -0.65
N GLY A 263 -25.89 5.34 0.00
CA GLY A 263 -27.05 6.24 0.08
C GLY A 263 -27.65 6.54 -1.28
N GLU A 264 -26.80 6.67 -2.29
CA GLU A 264 -27.19 6.85 -3.68
C GLU A 264 -28.19 5.79 -4.18
N ARG A 265 -27.81 4.52 -4.01
CA ARG A 265 -28.61 3.37 -4.45
C ARG A 265 -29.83 3.17 -3.55
N TYR A 266 -29.72 3.47 -2.26
CA TYR A 266 -30.88 3.50 -1.37
C TYR A 266 -31.92 4.51 -1.83
N VAL A 267 -31.49 5.72 -2.20
CA VAL A 267 -32.40 6.76 -2.69
C VAL A 267 -33.09 6.30 -3.98
N MET A 268 -32.32 5.79 -4.95
CA MET A 268 -32.88 5.29 -6.21
C MET A 268 -33.87 4.13 -6.00
N THR A 269 -33.59 3.24 -5.05
CA THR A 269 -34.39 2.02 -4.82
C THR A 269 -35.63 2.27 -3.97
N PHE A 270 -35.52 3.03 -2.87
CA PHE A 270 -36.62 3.22 -1.93
C PHE A 270 -37.61 4.30 -2.37
N PHE A 271 -37.15 5.36 -3.04
CA PHE A 271 -38.02 6.44 -3.49
C PHE A 271 -38.49 6.28 -4.95
N ASN A 272 -38.04 5.23 -5.65
CA ASN A 272 -38.39 4.96 -7.06
C ASN A 272 -38.27 6.20 -7.96
N LEU A 273 -37.24 7.04 -7.74
CA LEU A 273 -37.08 8.31 -8.46
C LEU A 273 -36.79 8.12 -9.96
N LEU A 274 -36.26 6.96 -10.35
CA LEU A 274 -35.86 6.61 -11.70
C LEU A 274 -36.46 5.25 -12.08
N ASN A 275 -36.90 5.10 -13.33
CA ASN A 275 -37.30 3.79 -13.86
C ASN A 275 -36.06 2.87 -14.04
N PHE A 276 -36.28 1.56 -14.22
CA PHE A 276 -35.18 0.59 -14.35
C PHE A 276 -34.22 0.85 -15.51
N ARG A 277 -34.74 1.38 -16.62
CA ARG A 277 -33.90 1.71 -17.78
C ARG A 277 -32.95 2.85 -17.44
N ASP A 278 -33.45 3.91 -16.82
CA ASP A 278 -32.67 5.08 -16.41
C ASP A 278 -31.69 4.74 -15.29
N GLN A 279 -32.06 3.86 -14.36
CA GLN A 279 -31.14 3.29 -13.36
C GLN A 279 -29.98 2.52 -14.04
N GLY A 280 -30.27 1.71 -15.06
CA GLY A 280 -29.25 0.98 -15.81
C GLY A 280 -28.33 1.90 -16.60
N VAL A 281 -28.87 2.91 -17.29
CA VAL A 281 -28.07 3.92 -18.00
C VAL A 281 -27.21 4.71 -17.02
N PHE A 282 -27.78 5.13 -15.89
CA PHE A 282 -27.06 5.84 -14.84
C PHE A 282 -25.93 4.99 -14.23
N ASP A 283 -26.16 3.72 -13.88
CA ASP A 283 -25.14 2.83 -13.33
C ASP A 283 -23.98 2.62 -14.33
N VAL A 284 -24.30 2.44 -15.62
CA VAL A 284 -23.28 2.30 -16.66
C VAL A 284 -22.46 3.57 -16.82
N VAL A 285 -23.13 4.73 -16.94
CA VAL A 285 -22.47 6.02 -17.12
C VAL A 285 -21.64 6.40 -15.90
N SER A 286 -22.14 6.16 -14.68
CA SER A 286 -21.40 6.45 -13.45
C SER A 286 -20.20 5.52 -13.26
N ASN A 287 -20.31 4.24 -13.64
CA ASN A 287 -19.17 3.32 -13.63
C ASN A 287 -18.11 3.67 -14.69
N LEU A 288 -18.53 4.12 -15.88
CA LEU A 288 -17.63 4.61 -16.92
C LEU A 288 -16.95 5.92 -16.50
N GLY A 289 -17.72 6.88 -16.00
CA GLY A 289 -17.22 8.20 -15.61
C GLY A 289 -16.31 8.16 -14.37
N SER A 290 -16.59 7.29 -13.40
CA SER A 290 -15.74 7.11 -12.21
C SER A 290 -14.44 6.36 -12.49
N LEU A 291 -14.21 5.86 -13.71
CA LEU A 291 -13.00 5.10 -14.06
C LEU A 291 -11.72 5.93 -13.84
N VAL A 292 -11.73 7.20 -14.25
CA VAL A 292 -10.61 8.13 -14.03
C VAL A 292 -10.37 8.34 -12.54
N ALA A 293 -11.45 8.52 -11.76
CA ALA A 293 -11.34 8.63 -10.31
C ALA A 293 -10.75 7.38 -9.66
N ARG A 294 -11.17 6.18 -10.08
CA ARG A 294 -10.71 4.91 -9.51
C ARG A 294 -9.29 4.54 -9.91
N ILE A 295 -8.86 4.81 -11.14
CA ILE A 295 -7.55 4.39 -11.66
C ILE A 295 -6.47 5.45 -11.41
N VAL A 296 -6.80 6.73 -11.52
CA VAL A 296 -5.82 7.82 -11.47
C VAL A 296 -5.91 8.60 -10.16
N LEU A 297 -7.10 9.11 -9.82
CA LEU A 297 -7.25 10.04 -8.70
C LEU A 297 -7.12 9.35 -7.34
N ALA A 298 -7.72 8.17 -7.16
CA ALA A 298 -7.71 7.46 -5.87
C ALA A 298 -6.30 7.04 -5.42
N PRO A 299 -5.44 6.42 -6.27
CA PRO A 299 -4.05 6.17 -5.87
C PRO A 299 -3.27 7.46 -5.60
N LEU A 300 -3.57 8.54 -6.33
CA LEU A 300 -2.92 9.83 -6.13
C LEU A 300 -3.32 10.45 -4.78
N GLU A 301 -4.60 10.35 -4.39
CA GLU A 301 -5.12 10.77 -3.08
C GLU A 301 -4.48 9.98 -1.93
N GLU A 302 -4.39 8.66 -2.05
CA GLU A 302 -3.78 7.79 -1.02
C GLU A 302 -2.30 8.15 -0.80
N ASN A 303 -1.54 8.32 -1.88
CA ASN A 303 -0.13 8.72 -1.80
C ASN A 303 0.04 10.14 -1.24
N ALA A 304 -0.86 11.05 -1.59
CA ALA A 304 -0.87 12.40 -1.05
C ALA A 304 -1.10 12.39 0.47
N TYR A 305 -2.01 11.54 0.96
CA TYR A 305 -2.32 11.41 2.38
C TYR A 305 -1.11 10.91 3.17
N ILE A 306 -0.45 9.87 2.67
CA ILE A 306 0.78 9.34 3.27
C ILE A 306 1.86 10.42 3.30
N TYR A 307 2.05 11.14 2.20
CA TYR A 307 3.03 12.22 2.13
C TYR A 307 2.74 13.33 3.17
N PHE A 308 1.53 13.86 3.20
CA PHE A 308 1.15 14.94 4.11
C PHE A 308 1.21 14.52 5.57
N SER A 309 0.72 13.33 5.91
CA SER A 309 0.74 12.81 7.28
C SER A 309 2.15 12.58 7.83
N GLN A 310 3.12 12.27 6.97
CA GLN A 310 4.53 12.08 7.37
C GLN A 310 5.29 13.40 7.55
N HIS A 311 5.04 14.40 6.71
CA HIS A 311 5.81 15.66 6.68
C HIS A 311 5.14 16.79 7.48
N LEU A 312 3.85 16.67 7.83
CA LEU A 312 3.18 17.58 8.76
C LEU A 312 3.33 17.06 10.20
N ILE A 313 4.57 17.00 10.70
CA ILE A 313 4.78 16.78 12.14
C ILE A 313 4.28 18.03 12.87
N ARG A 314 3.31 17.84 13.78
CA ARG A 314 2.70 18.91 14.57
C ARG A 314 3.76 19.72 15.31
N GLY A 315 4.11 20.90 14.80
CA GLY A 315 4.88 21.91 15.53
C GLY A 315 6.23 22.31 14.96
N MET A 316 6.72 21.74 13.84
CA MET A 316 7.98 22.20 13.23
C MET A 316 7.73 23.14 12.03
N PRO A 317 8.26 24.38 12.05
CA PRO A 317 8.00 25.38 11.02
C PRO A 317 8.81 25.18 9.72
N GLU A 318 9.94 24.47 9.75
CA GLU A 318 10.90 24.45 8.63
C GLU A 318 10.43 23.66 7.39
N GLU A 319 9.52 22.69 7.53
CA GLU A 319 9.02 21.88 6.39
C GLU A 319 7.70 22.40 5.78
N PHE A 320 7.10 23.44 6.37
CA PHE A 320 5.74 23.86 5.99
C PHE A 320 5.65 24.44 4.58
N ALA A 321 6.69 25.16 4.11
CA ALA A 321 6.74 25.72 2.76
C ALA A 321 6.78 24.62 1.68
N VAL A 322 7.58 23.56 1.90
CA VAL A 322 7.70 22.43 0.96
C VAL A 322 6.38 21.66 0.86
N VAL A 323 5.70 21.47 1.99
CA VAL A 323 4.38 20.83 2.03
C VAL A 323 3.33 21.69 1.33
N HIS A 324 3.36 23.01 1.53
CA HIS A 324 2.48 23.95 0.83
C HIS A 324 2.68 23.89 -0.69
N ASP A 325 3.92 23.96 -1.17
CA ASP A 325 4.24 23.87 -2.59
C ASP A 325 3.79 22.53 -3.19
N THR A 326 3.96 21.45 -2.44
CA THR A 326 3.49 20.11 -2.84
C THR A 326 1.97 20.06 -2.95
N PHE A 327 1.25 20.55 -1.94
CA PHE A 327 -0.21 20.62 -1.96
C PHE A 327 -0.72 21.47 -3.14
N SER A 328 -0.11 22.63 -3.36
CA SER A 328 -0.46 23.54 -4.45
C SER A 328 -0.26 22.91 -5.83
N ASN A 329 0.90 22.28 -6.06
CA ASN A 329 1.20 21.61 -7.33
C ASN A 329 0.27 20.40 -7.57
N LEU A 330 -0.04 19.65 -6.51
CA LEU A 330 -0.95 18.52 -6.60
C LEU A 330 -2.39 18.97 -6.92
N LEU A 331 -2.86 20.05 -6.28
CA LEU A 331 -4.17 20.64 -6.54
C LEU A 331 -4.30 21.14 -7.98
N LYS A 332 -3.24 21.76 -8.51
CA LYS A 332 -3.15 22.20 -9.90
C LYS A 332 -3.16 21.01 -10.87
N LEU A 333 -2.44 19.93 -10.56
CA LEU A 333 -2.41 18.70 -11.36
C LEU A 333 -3.80 18.07 -11.47
N VAL A 334 -4.48 17.85 -10.33
CA VAL A 334 -5.82 17.22 -10.34
C VAL A 334 -6.88 18.12 -10.97
N SER A 335 -6.75 19.45 -10.82
CA SER A 335 -7.60 20.42 -11.51
C SER A 335 -7.43 20.34 -13.03
N LEU A 336 -6.20 20.26 -13.54
CA LEU A 336 -5.94 20.11 -14.97
C LEU A 336 -6.51 18.80 -15.53
N ILE A 337 -6.37 17.69 -14.81
CA ILE A 337 -6.95 16.40 -15.19
C ILE A 337 -8.48 16.50 -15.25
N GLY A 338 -9.10 17.08 -14.21
CA GLY A 338 -10.55 17.23 -14.13
C GLY A 338 -11.12 18.20 -15.17
N LEU A 339 -10.50 19.37 -15.39
CA LEU A 339 -10.91 20.33 -16.41
C LEU A 339 -10.74 19.78 -17.82
N THR A 340 -9.67 19.01 -18.07
CA THR A 340 -9.51 18.30 -19.35
C THR A 340 -10.65 17.31 -19.57
N SER A 341 -11.05 16.57 -18.53
CA SER A 341 -12.23 15.70 -18.58
C SER A 341 -13.50 16.48 -18.92
N VAL A 342 -13.70 17.68 -18.35
CA VAL A 342 -14.85 18.54 -18.69
C VAL A 342 -14.82 18.97 -20.15
N VAL A 343 -13.70 19.50 -20.62
CA VAL A 343 -13.55 20.06 -21.99
C VAL A 343 -13.84 19.02 -23.05
N PHE A 344 -13.18 17.86 -22.98
CA PHE A 344 -13.38 16.80 -23.97
C PHE A 344 -14.66 15.99 -23.70
N GLY A 345 -15.06 15.85 -22.44
CA GLY A 345 -16.29 15.15 -22.06
C GLY A 345 -17.53 15.72 -22.72
N GLN A 346 -17.61 17.03 -22.96
CA GLN A 346 -18.76 17.65 -23.63
C GLN A 346 -19.00 17.11 -25.05
N ALA A 347 -17.95 17.09 -25.88
CA ALA A 347 -18.04 16.67 -27.29
C ALA A 347 -17.99 15.14 -27.46
N TYR A 348 -17.16 14.44 -26.69
CA TYR A 348 -16.87 13.02 -26.90
C TYR A 348 -17.78 12.04 -26.14
N SER A 349 -18.72 12.52 -25.33
CA SER A 349 -19.66 11.64 -24.62
C SER A 349 -20.47 10.73 -25.55
N TYR A 350 -20.95 11.26 -26.68
CA TYR A 350 -21.71 10.49 -27.67
C TYR A 350 -20.86 9.37 -28.33
N PRO A 351 -19.72 9.67 -28.98
CA PRO A 351 -18.91 8.63 -29.64
C PRO A 351 -18.37 7.60 -28.65
N LEU A 352 -18.02 8.02 -27.42
CA LEU A 352 -17.56 7.09 -26.39
C LEU A 352 -18.64 6.08 -25.99
N LEU A 353 -19.88 6.54 -25.75
CA LEU A 353 -20.99 5.64 -25.42
C LEU A 353 -21.41 4.76 -26.60
N LYS A 354 -21.32 5.29 -27.84
CA LYS A 354 -21.55 4.53 -29.06
C LYS A 354 -20.57 3.37 -29.20
N LEU A 355 -19.29 3.62 -28.90
CA LEU A 355 -18.25 2.60 -28.92
C LEU A 355 -18.45 1.57 -27.79
N TYR A 356 -18.86 2.02 -26.60
CA TYR A 356 -18.90 1.18 -25.41
C TYR A 356 -20.14 0.28 -25.30
N GLY A 357 -21.35 0.80 -25.57
CA GLY A 357 -22.60 0.03 -25.43
C GLY A 357 -23.60 0.25 -26.57
N GLY A 358 -23.16 0.84 -27.69
CA GLY A 358 -23.95 0.96 -28.91
C GLY A 358 -25.18 1.87 -28.78
N ARG A 359 -26.18 1.63 -29.65
CA ARG A 359 -27.38 2.47 -29.77
C ARG A 359 -28.20 2.53 -28.47
N SER A 360 -28.18 1.46 -27.67
CA SER A 360 -28.99 1.34 -26.45
C SER A 360 -28.64 2.41 -25.40
N LEU A 361 -27.37 2.81 -25.29
CA LEU A 361 -26.92 3.89 -24.39
C LEU A 361 -27.12 5.30 -24.97
N ILE A 362 -27.10 5.42 -26.30
CA ILE A 362 -27.22 6.70 -27.01
C ILE A 362 -28.67 7.20 -27.06
N ILE A 363 -29.62 6.28 -27.32
CA ILE A 363 -31.05 6.62 -27.46
C ILE A 363 -31.62 7.09 -26.11
N ALA A 364 -31.02 6.66 -25.00
CA ALA A 364 -31.35 7.14 -23.67
C ALA A 364 -30.65 8.48 -23.34
N SER A 365 -30.86 8.98 -22.13
CA SER A 365 -30.19 10.18 -21.59
C SER A 365 -28.66 10.04 -21.39
N GLY A 366 -28.05 8.95 -21.88
CA GLY A 366 -26.65 8.57 -21.66
C GLY A 366 -25.64 9.66 -22.02
N PRO A 367 -25.65 10.24 -23.24
CA PRO A 367 -24.70 11.30 -23.61
C PRO A 367 -24.80 12.52 -22.68
N SER A 368 -26.01 12.97 -22.35
CA SER A 368 -26.22 14.10 -21.44
C SER A 368 -25.79 13.78 -20.00
N LEU A 369 -26.03 12.55 -19.54
CA LEU A 369 -25.54 12.07 -18.24
C LEU A 369 -24.01 12.09 -18.19
N LEU A 370 -23.33 11.57 -19.21
CA LEU A 370 -21.86 11.52 -19.23
C LEU A 370 -21.24 12.91 -19.33
N ARG A 371 -21.88 13.84 -20.05
CA ARG A 371 -21.49 15.26 -20.08
C ARG A 371 -21.55 15.89 -18.68
N MET A 372 -22.63 15.66 -17.94
CA MET A 372 -22.75 16.14 -16.56
C MET A 372 -21.77 15.43 -15.62
N TYR A 373 -21.55 14.13 -15.84
CA TYR A 373 -20.59 13.35 -15.06
C TYR A 373 -19.15 13.83 -15.28
N SER A 374 -18.80 14.31 -16.48
CA SER A 374 -17.46 14.86 -16.72
C SER A 374 -17.15 16.07 -15.83
N PHE A 375 -18.15 16.88 -15.50
CA PHE A 375 -18.07 17.94 -14.48
C PHE A 375 -17.98 17.36 -13.06
N TYR A 376 -18.74 16.31 -12.77
CA TYR A 376 -18.64 15.62 -11.48
C TYR A 376 -17.23 15.03 -11.22
N VAL A 377 -16.54 14.51 -12.24
CA VAL A 377 -15.14 14.03 -12.12
C VAL A 377 -14.19 15.12 -11.67
N PHE A 378 -14.35 16.35 -12.17
CA PHE A 378 -13.57 17.51 -11.70
C PHE A 378 -13.80 17.77 -10.21
N LEU A 379 -15.04 17.71 -9.74
CA LEU A 379 -15.35 17.88 -8.31
C LEU A 379 -14.78 16.74 -7.44
N ILE A 380 -14.85 15.48 -7.90
CA ILE A 380 -14.21 14.34 -7.22
C ILE A 380 -12.70 14.58 -7.07
N ALA A 381 -12.04 15.04 -8.13
CA ALA A 381 -10.61 15.30 -8.16
C ALA A 381 -10.18 16.36 -7.14
N LEU A 382 -10.92 17.47 -7.08
CA LEU A 382 -10.68 18.53 -6.09
C LEU A 382 -10.97 18.05 -4.66
N ASN A 383 -12.08 17.34 -4.47
CA ASN A 383 -12.47 16.83 -3.16
C ASN A 383 -11.40 15.90 -2.58
N GLY A 384 -10.91 14.93 -3.36
CA GLY A 384 -9.90 13.96 -2.89
C GLY A 384 -8.66 14.64 -2.29
N ILE A 385 -8.06 15.60 -3.00
CA ILE A 385 -6.84 16.27 -2.53
C ILE A 385 -7.09 17.24 -1.37
N THR A 386 -8.16 18.03 -1.45
CA THR A 386 -8.47 19.02 -0.39
C THR A 386 -8.86 18.34 0.91
N GLU A 387 -9.68 17.29 0.85
CA GLU A 387 -10.12 16.52 2.02
C GLU A 387 -8.95 15.74 2.65
N CYS A 388 -8.11 15.11 1.82
CA CYS A 388 -6.89 14.45 2.24
C CYS A 388 -5.94 15.38 3.03
N PHE A 389 -5.66 16.58 2.49
CA PHE A 389 -4.82 17.56 3.17
C PHE A 389 -5.46 18.05 4.47
N MET A 390 -6.77 18.36 4.44
CA MET A 390 -7.55 18.74 5.61
C MET A 390 -7.47 17.68 6.72
N PHE A 391 -7.63 16.39 6.42
CA PHE A 391 -7.51 15.32 7.41
C PHE A 391 -6.11 15.19 8.00
N SER A 392 -5.08 15.52 7.23
CA SER A 392 -3.69 15.49 7.69
C SER A 392 -3.41 16.59 8.73
N ILE A 393 -4.16 17.70 8.71
CA ILE A 393 -4.01 18.82 9.65
C ILE A 393 -5.01 18.82 10.82
N MET A 394 -6.14 18.12 10.70
CA MET A 394 -7.21 18.12 11.71
C MET A 394 -6.80 17.49 13.06
N ARG A 395 -7.32 18.06 14.16
CA ARG A 395 -7.26 17.45 15.50
C ARG A 395 -8.45 16.52 15.74
N LEU A 396 -8.35 15.60 16.71
CA LEU A 396 -9.42 14.63 17.04
C LEU A 396 -10.80 15.29 17.24
N LYS A 397 -10.87 16.40 17.99
CA LYS A 397 -12.13 17.15 18.20
C LYS A 397 -12.70 17.75 16.90
N GLU A 398 -11.84 18.10 15.95
CA GLU A 398 -12.25 18.66 14.66
C GLU A 398 -12.71 17.57 13.71
N VAL A 399 -12.08 16.38 13.75
CA VAL A 399 -12.53 15.18 13.04
C VAL A 399 -13.95 14.80 13.48
N ASP A 400 -14.25 14.84 14.78
CA ASP A 400 -15.60 14.54 15.27
C ASP A 400 -16.64 15.58 14.83
N ARG A 401 -16.27 16.87 14.82
CA ARG A 401 -17.12 17.93 14.27
C ARG A 401 -17.35 17.76 12.77
N HIS A 402 -16.33 17.34 12.03
CA HIS A 402 -16.42 17.09 10.60
C HIS A 402 -17.40 15.95 10.27
N LYS A 403 -17.48 14.90 11.09
CA LYS A 403 -18.49 13.83 10.93
C LYS A 403 -19.92 14.38 10.98
N LEU A 404 -20.18 15.36 11.86
CA LEU A 404 -21.48 16.03 11.94
C LEU A 404 -21.79 16.82 10.66
N TRP A 405 -20.80 17.53 10.10
CA TRP A 405 -20.94 18.24 8.83
C TRP A 405 -21.23 17.29 7.66
N LEU A 406 -20.56 16.14 7.60
CA LEU A 406 -20.81 15.13 6.57
C LEU A 406 -22.24 14.59 6.64
N PHE A 407 -22.81 14.46 7.84
CA PHE A 407 -24.23 14.11 8.02
C PHE A 407 -25.16 15.19 7.44
N TYR A 408 -24.90 16.48 7.70
CA TYR A 408 -25.68 17.57 7.11
C TYR A 408 -25.59 17.61 5.58
N PHE A 409 -24.40 17.41 5.01
CA PHE A 409 -24.23 17.34 3.55
C PHE A 409 -25.02 16.17 2.95
N CYS A 410 -25.10 15.05 3.65
CA CYS A 410 -25.93 13.92 3.25
C CYS A 410 -27.44 14.30 3.23
N LEU A 411 -27.94 15.03 4.22
CA LEU A 411 -29.34 15.51 4.20
C LEU A 411 -29.62 16.46 3.02
N VAL A 412 -28.67 17.36 2.73
CA VAL A 412 -28.76 18.26 1.56
C VAL A 412 -28.75 17.47 0.25
N PHE A 413 -27.90 16.44 0.16
CA PHE A 413 -27.88 15.52 -0.97
C PHE A 413 -29.23 14.82 -1.16
N LEU A 414 -29.82 14.25 -0.11
CA LEU A 414 -31.12 13.58 -0.20
C LEU A 414 -32.22 14.50 -0.71
N PHE A 415 -32.31 15.70 -0.13
CA PHE A 415 -33.32 16.68 -0.51
C PHE A 415 -33.13 17.14 -1.97
N SER A 416 -31.90 17.46 -2.35
CA SER A 416 -31.58 17.88 -3.72
C SER A 416 -31.75 16.75 -4.74
N ALA A 417 -31.48 15.49 -4.38
CA ALA A 417 -31.69 14.33 -5.24
C ALA A 417 -33.18 14.14 -5.55
N VAL A 418 -34.05 14.18 -4.54
CA VAL A 418 -35.50 14.08 -4.75
C VAL A 418 -36.00 15.22 -5.63
N LEU A 419 -35.62 16.47 -5.33
CA LEU A 419 -36.06 17.65 -6.08
C LEU A 419 -35.56 17.64 -7.53
N LEU A 420 -34.26 17.46 -7.74
CA LEU A 420 -33.66 17.55 -9.08
C LEU A 420 -33.99 16.35 -9.95
N CYS A 421 -34.20 15.16 -9.37
CA CYS A 421 -34.68 14.01 -10.14
C CYS A 421 -36.08 14.21 -10.69
N GLN A 422 -36.97 14.85 -9.93
CA GLN A 422 -38.30 15.18 -10.44
C GLN A 422 -38.25 16.18 -11.60
N LEU A 423 -37.26 17.09 -11.60
CA LEU A 423 -37.11 18.12 -12.63
C LEU A 423 -36.33 17.64 -13.87
N PHE A 424 -35.27 16.85 -13.69
CA PHE A 424 -34.29 16.54 -14.72
C PHE A 424 -34.01 15.02 -14.86
N GLY A 425 -34.80 14.17 -14.21
CA GLY A 425 -34.64 12.72 -14.24
C GLY A 425 -33.27 12.26 -13.71
N SER A 426 -32.65 11.32 -14.42
CA SER A 426 -31.34 10.76 -14.03
C SER A 426 -30.21 11.80 -14.04
N ILE A 427 -30.31 12.85 -14.86
CA ILE A 427 -29.32 13.95 -14.89
C ILE A 427 -29.38 14.75 -13.59
N GLY A 428 -30.59 15.00 -13.09
CA GLY A 428 -30.81 15.66 -11.81
C GLY A 428 -30.16 14.93 -10.64
N PHE A 429 -30.09 13.59 -10.73
CA PHE A 429 -29.40 12.77 -9.74
C PHE A 429 -27.89 13.08 -9.69
N ILE A 430 -27.22 13.17 -10.85
CA ILE A 430 -25.80 13.57 -10.92
C ILE A 430 -25.62 15.00 -10.41
N MET A 431 -26.54 15.91 -10.74
CA MET A 431 -26.50 17.30 -10.25
C MET A 431 -26.57 17.38 -8.72
N ALA A 432 -27.40 16.56 -8.07
CA ALA A 432 -27.45 16.47 -6.61
C ALA A 432 -26.12 15.99 -6.02
N ASN A 433 -25.48 15.01 -6.65
CA ASN A 433 -24.14 14.56 -6.30
C ASN A 433 -23.08 15.67 -6.46
N CYS A 434 -23.18 16.48 -7.51
CA CYS A 434 -22.32 17.66 -7.68
C CYS A 434 -22.53 18.68 -6.56
N ILE A 435 -23.78 18.97 -6.16
CA ILE A 435 -24.08 19.86 -5.02
C ILE A 435 -23.41 19.33 -3.75
N ASN A 436 -23.54 18.04 -3.46
CA ASN A 436 -22.91 17.41 -2.30
C ASN A 436 -21.37 17.58 -2.32
N MET A 437 -20.73 17.33 -3.46
CA MET A 437 -19.28 17.50 -3.59
C MET A 437 -18.84 18.97 -3.52
N ILE A 438 -19.62 19.91 -4.04
CA ILE A 438 -19.33 21.35 -3.90
C ILE A 438 -19.31 21.75 -2.42
N PHE A 439 -20.30 21.32 -1.62
CA PHE A 439 -20.31 21.61 -0.19
C PHE A 439 -19.09 21.00 0.53
N ARG A 440 -18.70 19.78 0.19
CA ARG A 440 -17.51 19.13 0.77
C ARG A 440 -16.20 19.85 0.41
N VAL A 441 -16.02 20.22 -0.85
CA VAL A 441 -14.86 21.00 -1.31
C VAL A 441 -14.87 22.37 -0.63
N ALA A 442 -16.01 23.05 -0.57
CA ALA A 442 -16.12 24.36 0.07
C ALA A 442 -15.76 24.30 1.57
N TYR A 443 -16.23 23.27 2.28
CA TYR A 443 -15.88 23.05 3.69
C TYR A 443 -14.37 22.79 3.87
N SER A 444 -13.80 21.92 3.04
CA SER A 444 -12.37 21.59 3.09
C SER A 444 -11.51 22.83 2.80
N CYS A 445 -11.83 23.58 1.74
CA CYS A 445 -11.16 24.83 1.41
C CYS A 445 -11.32 25.89 2.52
N TRP A 446 -12.50 26.03 3.13
CA TRP A 446 -12.71 26.92 4.27
C TRP A 446 -11.83 26.54 5.46
N PHE A 447 -11.75 25.25 5.80
CA PHE A 447 -10.94 24.76 6.90
C PHE A 447 -9.45 25.01 6.65
N ILE A 448 -8.98 24.71 5.44
CA ILE A 448 -7.60 24.93 5.01
C ILE A 448 -7.24 26.42 5.03
N ALA A 449 -8.12 27.27 4.51
CA ALA A 449 -7.93 28.73 4.52
C ALA A 449 -7.83 29.28 5.95
N ARG A 450 -8.67 28.78 6.86
CA ARG A 450 -8.64 29.13 8.29
C ARG A 450 -7.30 28.72 8.91
N PHE A 451 -6.85 27.50 8.63
CA PHE A 451 -5.56 26.99 9.14
C PHE A 451 -4.37 27.80 8.64
N TYR A 452 -4.33 28.16 7.34
CA TYR A 452 -3.28 29.03 6.81
C TYR A 452 -3.32 30.42 7.44
N ARG A 453 -4.51 31.02 7.63
CA ARG A 453 -4.65 32.34 8.27
C ARG A 453 -4.10 32.37 9.70
N GLU A 454 -4.23 31.27 10.45
CA GLU A 454 -3.69 31.15 11.82
C GLU A 454 -2.16 31.02 11.85
N LYS A 455 -1.52 30.57 10.76
CA LYS A 455 -0.07 30.30 10.70
C LYS A 455 0.71 31.37 9.94
N ASP A 456 0.27 31.70 8.73
CA ASP A 456 0.86 32.71 7.86
C ASP A 456 -0.16 33.13 6.79
N SER A 457 -0.53 34.41 6.81
CA SER A 457 -1.54 34.97 5.90
C SER A 457 -1.10 34.97 4.42
N SER A 458 0.21 34.98 4.16
CA SER A 458 0.79 35.00 2.80
C SER A 458 0.61 33.66 2.06
N LEU A 459 0.52 32.55 2.80
CA LEU A 459 0.38 31.18 2.28
C LEU A 459 -1.08 30.76 1.99
N SER A 460 -2.06 31.65 2.21
CA SER A 460 -3.48 31.42 1.85
C SER A 460 -3.72 31.31 0.33
N CYS A 461 -2.70 31.63 -0.48
CA CYS A 461 -2.79 31.68 -1.94
C CYS A 461 -2.88 30.30 -2.63
N ALA A 462 -2.54 29.19 -1.95
CA ALA A 462 -2.56 27.85 -2.57
C ALA A 462 -3.93 27.45 -3.16
N LEU A 463 -5.02 27.92 -2.57
CA LEU A 463 -6.37 27.62 -3.09
C LEU A 463 -6.66 28.30 -4.43
N TRP A 464 -5.92 29.36 -4.79
CA TRP A 464 -6.04 29.99 -6.11
C TRP A 464 -5.41 29.14 -7.23
N ASN A 465 -4.50 28.23 -6.89
CA ASN A 465 -3.89 27.32 -7.87
C ASN A 465 -4.82 26.20 -8.35
N ILE A 466 -6.08 26.17 -7.89
CA ILE A 466 -7.16 25.42 -8.54
C ILE A 466 -7.34 25.89 -9.98
N ILE A 467 -7.13 27.17 -10.28
CA ILE A 467 -7.34 27.73 -11.62
C ILE A 467 -6.01 27.63 -12.40
N PRO A 468 -5.99 26.96 -13.57
CA PRO A 468 -4.81 26.94 -14.45
C PRO A 468 -4.41 28.34 -14.92
N SER A 469 -3.18 28.48 -15.45
CA SER A 469 -2.74 29.74 -16.04
C SER A 469 -3.65 30.17 -17.20
N PHE A 470 -3.77 31.49 -17.40
CA PHE A 470 -4.68 32.08 -18.39
C PHE A 470 -4.46 31.55 -19.81
N HIS A 471 -3.20 31.25 -20.17
CA HIS A 471 -2.85 30.62 -21.45
C HIS A 471 -3.49 29.24 -21.61
N ILE A 472 -3.38 28.37 -20.60
CA ILE A 472 -3.99 27.03 -20.61
C ILE A 472 -5.50 27.13 -20.66
N LEU A 473 -6.09 28.05 -19.89
CA LEU A 473 -7.53 28.29 -19.91
C LEU A 473 -8.01 28.73 -21.31
N GLY A 474 -7.25 29.61 -21.98
CA GLY A 474 -7.49 30.01 -23.36
C GLY A 474 -7.46 28.82 -24.32
N VAL A 475 -6.43 27.96 -24.23
CA VAL A 475 -6.32 26.73 -25.03
C VAL A 475 -7.47 25.76 -24.75
N MET A 476 -7.90 25.62 -23.49
CA MET A 476 -9.04 24.79 -23.09
C MET A 476 -10.35 25.32 -23.67
N LEU A 477 -10.59 26.64 -23.64
CA LEU A 477 -11.77 27.27 -24.22
C LEU A 477 -11.81 27.10 -25.74
N ILE A 478 -10.67 27.32 -26.42
CA ILE A 478 -10.54 27.08 -27.87
C ILE A 478 -10.82 25.62 -28.18
N SER A 479 -10.25 24.69 -27.40
CA SER A 479 -10.46 23.25 -27.57
C SER A 479 -11.93 22.86 -27.35
N LEU A 480 -12.59 23.42 -26.34
CA LEU A 480 -14.01 23.19 -26.08
C LEU A 480 -14.87 23.66 -27.27
N PHE A 481 -14.63 24.86 -27.78
CA PHE A 481 -15.37 25.40 -28.91
C PHE A 481 -15.11 24.61 -30.21
N ALA A 482 -13.84 24.33 -30.52
CA ALA A 482 -13.44 23.59 -31.70
C ALA A 482 -13.97 22.14 -31.68
N THR A 483 -13.89 21.45 -30.54
CA THR A 483 -14.44 20.10 -30.41
C THR A 483 -15.98 20.10 -30.44
N SER A 484 -16.63 21.13 -29.90
CA SER A 484 -18.09 21.28 -29.98
C SER A 484 -18.55 21.49 -31.43
N ILE A 485 -17.89 22.38 -32.19
CA ILE A 485 -18.14 22.56 -33.62
C ILE A 485 -17.88 21.26 -34.39
N SER A 486 -16.75 20.61 -34.13
CA SER A 486 -16.40 19.33 -34.75
C SER A 486 -17.48 18.27 -34.48
N SER A 487 -18.07 18.27 -33.27
CA SER A 487 -19.18 17.36 -32.94
C SER A 487 -20.43 17.69 -33.74
N VAL A 488 -20.75 18.96 -34.01
CA VAL A 488 -21.93 19.32 -34.82
C VAL A 488 -21.72 18.97 -36.30
N ILE A 489 -20.49 19.15 -36.82
CA ILE A 489 -20.18 18.93 -38.25
C ILE A 489 -19.98 17.45 -38.58
N PHE A 490 -19.18 16.75 -37.76
CA PHE A 490 -18.72 15.40 -38.06
C PHE A 490 -19.38 14.32 -37.19
N CYS A 491 -20.19 14.66 -36.18
CA CYS A 491 -20.80 13.60 -35.37
C CYS A 491 -21.93 12.87 -36.09
N CYS A 492 -21.92 11.58 -35.77
CA CYS A 492 -23.07 10.72 -35.49
C CYS A 492 -23.44 9.76 -36.62
N ASP A 493 -23.13 10.09 -37.88
CA ASP A 493 -23.33 9.20 -39.04
C ASP A 493 -22.05 8.94 -39.84
N GLY A 494 -21.71 7.66 -40.02
CA GLY A 494 -20.55 7.19 -40.78
C GLY A 494 -19.28 6.94 -39.95
N PHE A 495 -18.55 5.86 -40.29
CA PHE A 495 -17.27 5.50 -39.67
C PHE A 495 -16.22 6.60 -39.87
N PHE A 496 -16.09 7.11 -41.10
CA PHE A 496 -15.10 8.13 -41.45
C PHE A 496 -15.32 9.46 -40.73
N ASN A 497 -16.58 9.91 -40.59
CA ASN A 497 -16.90 11.16 -39.87
C ASN A 497 -16.60 11.03 -38.38
N THR A 498 -16.95 9.88 -37.78
CA THR A 498 -16.62 9.60 -36.38
C THR A 498 -15.10 9.55 -36.15
N ALA A 499 -14.35 8.92 -37.07
CA ALA A 499 -12.90 8.87 -37.02
C ALA A 499 -12.28 10.27 -37.17
N ALA A 500 -12.77 11.09 -38.09
CA ALA A 500 -12.32 12.46 -38.28
C ALA A 500 -12.53 13.31 -37.00
N HIS A 501 -13.70 13.19 -36.37
CA HIS A 501 -13.96 13.85 -35.08
C HIS A 501 -12.97 13.42 -34.00
N ILE A 502 -12.70 12.11 -33.85
CA ILE A 502 -11.74 11.58 -32.88
C ILE A 502 -10.32 12.10 -33.15
N VAL A 503 -9.90 12.18 -34.42
CA VAL A 503 -8.58 12.70 -34.81
C VAL A 503 -8.45 14.18 -34.43
N ILE A 504 -9.48 15.01 -34.69
CA ILE A 504 -9.50 16.42 -34.27
C ILE A 504 -9.33 16.53 -32.75
N GLY A 505 -10.03 15.69 -31.98
CA GLY A 505 -9.87 15.61 -30.53
C GLY A 505 -8.46 15.22 -30.10
N GLY A 506 -7.89 14.20 -30.72
CA GLY A 506 -6.52 13.76 -30.45
C GLY A 506 -5.50 14.87 -30.69
N LEU A 507 -5.62 15.60 -31.80
CA LEU A 507 -4.76 16.74 -32.11
C LEU A 507 -4.90 17.85 -31.06
N LEU A 508 -6.11 18.26 -30.72
CA LEU A 508 -6.35 19.29 -29.70
C LEU A 508 -5.90 18.86 -28.30
N PHE A 509 -6.04 17.58 -27.96
CA PHE A 509 -5.53 17.01 -26.72
C PHE A 509 -4.00 17.06 -26.67
N THR A 510 -3.32 16.71 -27.76
CA THR A 510 -1.86 16.80 -27.85
C THR A 510 -1.37 18.25 -27.77
N LEU A 511 -2.10 19.20 -28.37
CA LEU A 511 -1.82 20.62 -28.28
C LEU A 511 -2.00 21.14 -26.85
N LEU A 512 -3.09 20.75 -26.17
CA LEU A 512 -3.31 21.09 -24.77
C LEU A 512 -2.17 20.54 -23.89
N PHE A 513 -1.79 19.28 -24.08
CA PHE A 513 -0.68 18.66 -23.33
C PHE A 513 0.65 19.36 -23.60
N GLY A 514 0.94 19.70 -24.86
CA GLY A 514 2.12 20.49 -25.24
C GLY A 514 2.12 21.89 -24.63
N SER A 515 0.96 22.56 -24.58
CA SER A 515 0.81 23.85 -23.90
C SER A 515 1.04 23.74 -22.40
N VAL A 516 0.53 22.69 -21.74
CA VAL A 516 0.79 22.44 -20.32
C VAL A 516 2.29 22.18 -20.10
N TYR A 517 2.91 21.38 -20.96
CA TYR A 517 4.34 21.06 -20.86
C TYR A 517 5.22 22.31 -20.96
N ASN A 518 4.86 23.25 -21.83
CA ASN A 518 5.62 24.48 -22.05
C ASN A 518 5.32 25.57 -21.01
N SER A 519 4.05 25.75 -20.64
CA SER A 519 3.63 26.83 -19.73
C SER A 519 3.85 26.49 -18.25
N GLU A 520 3.96 25.21 -17.88
CA GLU A 520 4.03 24.75 -16.49
C GLU A 520 5.16 23.74 -16.25
N PRO A 521 6.43 24.08 -16.53
CA PRO A 521 7.55 23.13 -16.42
C PRO A 521 7.75 22.61 -14.99
N GLN A 522 7.47 23.43 -13.98
CA GLN A 522 7.55 23.04 -12.56
C GLN A 522 6.55 21.92 -12.23
N LEU A 523 5.34 21.99 -12.79
CA LEU A 523 4.32 20.96 -12.60
C LEU A 523 4.75 19.63 -13.22
N ILE A 524 5.39 19.66 -14.40
CA ILE A 524 5.91 18.46 -15.06
C ILE A 524 7.06 17.84 -14.27
N ILE A 525 7.98 18.65 -13.74
CA ILE A 525 9.06 18.19 -12.88
C ILE A 525 8.48 17.54 -11.61
N PHE A 526 7.51 18.21 -10.98
CA PHE A 526 6.78 17.68 -9.83
C PHE A 526 6.10 16.34 -10.15
N ALA A 527 5.34 16.26 -11.25
CA ALA A 527 4.66 15.03 -11.67
C ALA A 527 5.64 13.89 -11.95
N LYS A 528 6.78 14.19 -12.61
CA LYS A 528 7.86 13.21 -12.82
C LYS A 528 8.45 12.72 -11.49
N LYS A 529 8.76 13.63 -10.56
CA LYS A 529 9.31 13.29 -9.25
C LYS A 529 8.33 12.45 -8.42
N PHE A 530 7.05 12.82 -8.41
CA PHE A 530 5.98 12.09 -7.72
C PHE A 530 5.79 10.68 -8.30
N MET A 531 5.81 10.53 -9.62
CA MET A 531 5.67 9.23 -10.30
C MET A 531 6.93 8.35 -10.19
N ILE A 532 8.13 8.94 -10.24
CA ILE A 532 9.42 8.21 -10.14
C ILE A 532 9.71 7.75 -8.72
N LYS A 533 9.34 8.53 -7.69
CA LYS A 533 9.48 8.10 -6.29
C LYS A 533 8.65 6.84 -6.02
N SER A 534 7.46 6.71 -6.63
CA SER A 534 6.66 5.47 -6.61
C SER A 534 7.36 4.26 -7.27
N LYS A 535 8.27 4.51 -8.21
CA LYS A 535 9.05 3.49 -8.92
C LYS A 535 10.31 3.10 -8.13
N GLN A 536 10.94 4.06 -7.45
CA GLN A 536 12.07 3.83 -6.54
C GLN A 536 11.65 3.07 -5.28
N GLU A 537 10.50 3.38 -4.69
CA GLU A 537 9.93 2.61 -3.57
C GLU A 537 9.55 1.18 -4.00
N LYS A 538 9.07 0.98 -5.23
CA LYS A 538 8.85 -0.36 -5.82
C LYS A 538 10.13 -1.16 -6.04
N ILE A 539 11.28 -0.49 -6.25
CA ILE A 539 12.58 -1.14 -6.45
C ILE A 539 13.22 -1.46 -5.08
N ILE A 540 13.12 -0.56 -4.10
CA ILE A 540 13.50 -0.81 -2.71
C ILE A 540 12.73 -2.03 -2.16
N CYS A 541 11.42 -2.10 -2.41
CA CYS A 541 10.59 -3.24 -2.04
C CYS A 541 10.97 -4.52 -2.82
N LYS A 542 11.50 -4.41 -4.05
CA LYS A 542 12.01 -5.55 -4.82
C LYS A 542 13.34 -6.07 -4.28
N VAL A 543 14.20 -5.19 -3.78
CA VAL A 543 15.47 -5.55 -3.12
C VAL A 543 15.20 -6.18 -1.75
N GLU A 544 14.23 -5.67 -0.98
CA GLU A 544 13.72 -6.32 0.24
C GLU A 544 13.10 -7.71 -0.04
N VAL A 545 12.34 -7.86 -1.13
CA VAL A 545 11.78 -9.16 -1.54
C VAL A 545 12.88 -10.13 -1.98
N GLN A 546 13.94 -9.65 -2.63
CA GLN A 546 15.07 -10.49 -3.00
C GLN A 546 15.81 -10.97 -1.74
N LEU A 547 15.97 -10.12 -0.72
CA LEU A 547 16.49 -10.45 0.61
C LEU A 547 15.60 -11.46 1.37
N GLU A 548 14.27 -11.33 1.27
CA GLU A 548 13.31 -12.26 1.89
C GLU A 548 13.33 -13.65 1.24
N ILE A 549 13.56 -13.73 -0.08
CA ILE A 549 13.67 -15.00 -0.81
C ILE A 549 14.97 -15.72 -0.42
N THR A 550 16.11 -15.02 -0.34
CA THR A 550 17.35 -15.61 0.18
C THR A 550 17.23 -16.04 1.65
N MET A 551 16.47 -15.32 2.47
CA MET A 551 16.15 -15.76 3.85
C MET A 551 15.17 -16.94 3.91
N THR A 552 14.33 -17.12 2.89
CA THR A 552 13.41 -18.27 2.79
C THR A 552 14.16 -19.53 2.35
N ASP A 553 15.14 -19.39 1.45
CA ASP A 553 16.07 -20.47 1.08
C ASP A 553 16.99 -20.85 2.25
N ALA A 554 17.42 -19.88 3.07
CA ALA A 554 18.13 -20.14 4.32
C ALA A 554 17.28 -20.90 5.36
N LYS A 555 15.96 -20.65 5.42
CA LYS A 555 15.00 -21.41 6.25
C LYS A 555 14.76 -22.83 5.73
N LEU A 556 14.82 -23.05 4.42
CA LEU A 556 14.78 -24.37 3.81
C LEU A 556 16.05 -25.18 4.11
N LEU A 557 17.22 -24.53 4.14
CA LEU A 557 18.48 -25.11 4.62
C LEU A 557 18.44 -25.45 6.12
N ALA A 558 17.76 -24.64 6.95
CA ALA A 558 17.59 -24.91 8.37
C ALA A 558 16.71 -26.15 8.66
N ALA A 559 15.88 -26.59 7.71
CA ALA A 559 15.06 -27.81 7.83
C ALA A 559 15.87 -29.12 7.72
N SER A 560 17.19 -29.05 7.50
CA SER A 560 18.10 -30.20 7.35
C SER A 560 18.66 -30.79 8.66
N GLY A 561 18.16 -30.35 9.84
CA GLY A 561 18.41 -31.05 11.11
C GLY A 561 19.63 -30.57 11.92
N VAL A 562 20.01 -29.30 11.83
CA VAL A 562 21.04 -28.67 12.68
C VAL A 562 20.36 -28.06 13.93
N PRO A 563 20.99 -28.03 15.13
CA PRO A 563 20.32 -27.72 16.41
C PRO A 563 19.63 -26.34 16.44
N ALA A 564 18.56 -26.28 17.23
CA ALA A 564 17.53 -25.25 17.27
C ALA A 564 18.02 -23.78 17.36
N TYR A 565 17.60 -23.00 16.36
CA TYR A 565 17.70 -21.53 16.29
C TYR A 565 16.49 -20.91 17.01
N TYR A 566 16.71 -20.19 18.12
CA TYR A 566 15.66 -19.41 18.79
C TYR A 566 15.61 -17.98 18.20
N PRO A 567 14.52 -17.58 17.52
CA PRO A 567 14.46 -16.30 16.78
C PRO A 567 14.36 -15.04 17.65
N HIS A 568 14.36 -15.16 18.98
CA HIS A 568 14.20 -14.04 19.92
C HIS A 568 15.45 -13.69 20.71
N GLU A 569 16.55 -14.43 20.54
CA GLU A 569 17.82 -14.08 21.15
C GLU A 569 18.65 -13.27 20.16
N LYS A 570 19.20 -12.12 20.58
CA LYS A 570 20.10 -11.33 19.72
C LYS A 570 21.33 -12.17 19.42
N ILE A 571 21.41 -12.67 18.20
CA ILE A 571 22.57 -13.45 17.73
C ILE A 571 23.72 -12.46 17.55
N SER A 572 24.63 -12.47 18.52
CA SER A 572 25.89 -11.76 18.41
C SER A 572 26.93 -12.73 17.87
N ASP A 573 27.41 -12.47 16.67
CA ASP A 573 28.46 -13.29 16.09
C ASP A 573 29.83 -12.85 16.58
N GLY A 574 30.65 -13.82 16.99
CA GLY A 574 32.04 -13.59 17.41
C GLY A 574 32.85 -12.84 16.37
N THR A 575 33.52 -11.75 16.79
CA THR A 575 34.29 -10.91 15.87
C THR A 575 35.42 -10.16 16.56
N THR A 576 36.59 -10.10 15.91
CA THR A 576 37.66 -9.17 16.24
C THR A 576 38.02 -8.34 15.01
N LEU A 577 37.89 -7.02 15.14
CA LEU A 577 38.30 -6.03 14.16
C LEU A 577 39.38 -5.15 14.77
N VAL A 578 40.42 -4.82 14.02
CA VAL A 578 41.47 -3.87 14.42
C VAL A 578 41.82 -2.99 13.22
N ALA A 579 41.98 -1.69 13.45
CA ALA A 579 42.39 -0.71 12.45
C ALA A 579 43.41 0.27 13.06
N CYS A 580 44.38 0.73 12.27
CA CYS A 580 45.33 1.77 12.64
C CYS A 580 45.76 2.63 11.45
N GLU A 581 45.96 3.92 11.69
CA GLU A 581 46.53 4.86 10.73
C GLU A 581 48.06 4.67 10.68
N PHE A 582 48.64 4.83 9.49
CA PHE A 582 50.09 4.84 9.24
C PHE A 582 50.44 5.97 8.27
N GLU A 583 51.73 6.26 8.03
CA GLU A 583 52.19 7.50 7.36
C GLU A 583 51.48 7.83 6.03
N HIS A 584 51.04 6.82 5.27
CA HIS A 584 50.43 7.00 3.95
C HIS A 584 49.03 6.40 3.80
N GLY A 585 48.39 5.95 4.88
CA GLY A 585 47.11 5.26 4.76
C GLY A 585 46.57 4.64 6.04
N VAL A 586 45.70 3.66 5.86
CA VAL A 586 45.10 2.90 6.96
C VAL A 586 45.33 1.40 6.74
N MET A 587 45.80 0.73 7.78
CA MET A 587 45.89 -0.73 7.84
C MET A 587 44.70 -1.24 8.65
N ILE A 588 43.98 -2.23 8.11
CA ILE A 588 42.85 -2.86 8.80
C ILE A 588 43.00 -4.38 8.78
N ALA A 589 42.55 -5.05 9.84
CA ALA A 589 42.49 -6.50 9.89
C ALA A 589 41.29 -7.03 10.66
N ALA A 590 40.81 -8.19 10.23
CA ALA A 590 39.72 -8.91 10.89
C ALA A 590 40.00 -10.40 10.93
N ASP A 591 39.49 -11.05 11.98
CA ASP A 591 39.43 -12.50 12.04
C ASP A 591 38.36 -13.03 11.07
N THR A 592 38.37 -14.33 10.82
CA THR A 592 37.49 -14.97 9.82
C THR A 592 36.52 -15.98 10.41
N ARG A 593 36.58 -16.23 11.72
CA ARG A 593 35.63 -17.11 12.41
C ARG A 593 34.32 -16.38 12.65
N THR A 594 33.19 -17.00 12.34
CA THR A 594 31.86 -16.55 12.75
C THR A 594 31.30 -17.62 13.68
N SER A 595 31.07 -17.27 14.93
CA SER A 595 30.40 -18.12 15.91
C SER A 595 28.94 -17.70 16.07
N SER A 596 28.06 -18.64 16.41
CA SER A 596 26.70 -18.37 16.88
C SER A 596 26.52 -19.09 18.21
N GLY A 597 26.51 -18.32 19.30
CA GLY A 597 26.66 -18.87 20.65
C GLY A 597 27.99 -19.61 20.80
N SER A 598 27.94 -20.88 21.25
CA SER A 598 29.12 -21.74 21.40
C SER A 598 29.54 -22.47 20.12
N LEU A 599 28.77 -22.36 19.04
CA LEU A 599 29.03 -23.07 17.78
C LEU A 599 29.85 -22.20 16.82
N VAL A 600 30.91 -22.76 16.24
CA VAL A 600 31.62 -22.12 15.11
C VAL A 600 30.89 -22.45 13.80
N VAL A 601 30.17 -21.47 13.25
CA VAL A 601 29.37 -21.61 12.03
C VAL A 601 30.25 -21.49 10.78
N SER A 602 31.24 -20.61 10.80
CA SER A 602 32.21 -20.45 9.71
C SER A 602 33.59 -20.16 10.25
N ARG A 603 34.63 -20.60 9.53
CA ARG A 603 36.05 -20.34 9.86
C ARG A 603 36.73 -19.38 8.86
N VAL A 604 36.03 -18.98 7.80
CA VAL A 604 36.60 -18.26 6.64
C VAL A 604 35.76 -17.06 6.19
N SER A 605 34.85 -16.57 7.04
CA SER A 605 33.98 -15.43 6.77
C SER A 605 34.78 -14.14 6.53
N ASN A 606 34.36 -13.33 5.56
CA ASN A 606 34.99 -12.03 5.31
C ASN A 606 34.21 -10.92 6.01
N LYS A 607 34.85 -10.22 6.94
CA LYS A 607 34.24 -9.15 7.75
C LYS A 607 34.61 -7.74 7.28
N ILE A 608 35.46 -7.65 6.26
CA ILE A 608 35.88 -6.39 5.61
C ILE A 608 35.17 -6.30 4.25
N SER A 609 34.36 -5.24 4.07
CA SER A 609 33.60 -5.00 2.85
C SER A 609 34.02 -3.69 2.19
N PRO A 610 34.41 -3.71 0.89
CA PRO A 610 34.70 -2.49 0.14
C PRO A 610 33.39 -1.78 -0.25
N VAL A 611 33.30 -0.50 0.06
CA VAL A 611 32.11 0.36 -0.18
C VAL A 611 32.35 1.45 -1.24
N SER A 612 33.60 1.84 -1.45
CA SER A 612 34.06 2.65 -2.58
C SER A 612 35.45 2.16 -3.00
N GLU A 613 36.07 2.78 -4.01
CA GLU A 613 37.41 2.46 -4.51
C GLU A 613 38.51 2.64 -3.44
N TYR A 614 38.32 3.59 -2.52
CA TYR A 614 39.28 3.94 -1.45
C TYR A 614 38.73 3.79 -0.03
N ILE A 615 37.56 3.15 0.14
CA ILE A 615 36.87 3.05 1.44
C ILE A 615 36.36 1.63 1.68
N CYS A 616 36.68 1.10 2.87
CA CYS A 616 36.18 -0.16 3.40
C CYS A 616 35.39 0.07 4.69
N CYS A 617 34.39 -0.78 4.92
CA CYS A 617 33.77 -0.92 6.24
C CYS A 617 34.09 -2.29 6.85
N MET A 618 34.42 -2.30 8.13
CA MET A 618 34.58 -3.50 8.95
C MET A 618 33.33 -3.69 9.80
N ARG A 619 32.89 -4.94 9.92
CA ARG A 619 31.54 -5.28 10.41
C ARG A 619 31.59 -6.16 11.65
N SER A 620 30.90 -5.75 12.71
CA SER A 620 30.73 -6.55 13.95
C SER A 620 29.30 -6.46 14.47
N GLY A 621 28.78 -7.54 15.05
CA GLY A 621 27.38 -7.67 15.46
C GLY A 621 26.68 -8.84 14.76
N SER A 622 25.40 -8.71 14.46
CA SER A 622 24.66 -9.69 13.65
C SER A 622 25.22 -9.67 12.22
N SER A 623 25.68 -10.83 11.71
CA SER A 623 26.22 -10.90 10.34
C SER A 623 25.20 -10.48 9.29
N ALA A 624 23.91 -10.79 9.50
CA ALA A 624 22.84 -10.40 8.58
C ALA A 624 22.61 -8.88 8.59
N ASP A 625 22.51 -8.29 9.78
CA ASP A 625 22.26 -6.85 9.95
C ASP A 625 23.41 -6.03 9.37
N THR A 626 24.64 -6.41 9.70
CA THR A 626 25.83 -5.67 9.27
C THR A 626 26.11 -5.84 7.77
N GLN A 627 25.73 -6.96 7.16
CA GLN A 627 25.73 -7.13 5.70
C GLN A 627 24.77 -6.16 5.03
N ALA A 628 23.51 -6.12 5.50
CA ALA A 628 22.50 -5.23 4.95
C ALA A 628 22.91 -3.74 5.09
N VAL A 629 23.43 -3.34 6.25
CA VAL A 629 23.93 -1.97 6.48
C VAL A 629 25.05 -1.62 5.50
N ALA A 630 26.00 -2.52 5.27
CA ALA A 630 27.09 -2.30 4.33
C ALA A 630 26.61 -2.16 2.88
N ASP A 631 25.65 -2.99 2.46
CA ASP A 631 25.09 -2.94 1.10
C ASP A 631 24.28 -1.65 0.85
N ILE A 632 23.47 -1.23 1.83
CA ILE A 632 22.71 0.03 1.77
C ILE A 632 23.67 1.22 1.72
N ALA A 633 24.67 1.25 2.58
CA ALA A 633 25.66 2.33 2.61
C ALA A 633 26.45 2.39 1.32
N LYS A 634 26.90 1.24 0.79
CA LYS A 634 27.56 1.14 -0.51
C LYS A 634 26.72 1.73 -1.64
N TYR A 635 25.42 1.39 -1.68
CA TYR A 635 24.51 1.97 -2.66
C TYR A 635 24.40 3.50 -2.52
N GLN A 636 24.22 4.02 -1.30
CA GLN A 636 24.12 5.46 -1.07
C GLN A 636 25.41 6.20 -1.43
N ILE A 637 26.56 5.61 -1.13
CA ILE A 637 27.88 6.13 -1.51
C ILE A 637 28.00 6.17 -3.04
N SER A 638 27.69 5.09 -3.75
CA SER A 638 27.75 5.08 -5.22
C SER A 638 26.81 6.12 -5.85
N VAL A 639 25.61 6.30 -5.31
CA VAL A 639 24.68 7.36 -5.76
C VAL A 639 25.30 8.75 -5.54
N TYR A 640 25.86 8.99 -4.35
CA TYR A 640 26.51 10.27 -4.03
C TYR A 640 27.66 10.59 -5.01
N GLU A 641 28.52 9.60 -5.27
CA GLU A 641 29.65 9.74 -6.21
C GLU A 641 29.18 10.00 -7.65
N MET A 642 28.12 9.31 -8.10
CA MET A 642 27.53 9.54 -9.42
C MET A 642 26.93 10.94 -9.57
N GLU A 643 26.25 11.44 -8.54
CA GLU A 643 25.63 12.77 -8.55
C GLU A 643 26.66 13.89 -8.57
N HIS A 644 27.74 13.76 -7.79
CA HIS A 644 28.75 14.79 -7.63
C HIS A 644 29.94 14.64 -8.58
N LYS A 645 30.04 13.50 -9.29
CA LYS A 645 31.14 13.14 -10.20
C LYS A 645 32.53 13.24 -9.54
N CYS A 646 32.60 12.92 -8.25
CA CYS A 646 33.83 12.88 -7.48
C CYS A 646 33.77 11.74 -6.46
N ASN A 647 34.95 11.28 -6.01
CA ASN A 647 35.05 10.27 -4.96
C ASN A 647 34.56 10.85 -3.64
N ILE A 648 33.81 10.06 -2.87
CA ILE A 648 33.28 10.51 -1.59
C ILE A 648 34.41 10.67 -0.55
N SER A 649 34.30 11.64 0.36
CA SER A 649 35.22 11.70 1.49
C SER A 649 34.92 10.61 2.52
N VAL A 650 35.95 10.19 3.26
CA VAL A 650 35.80 9.16 4.30
C VAL A 650 34.83 9.63 5.40
N SER A 651 34.87 10.92 5.72
CA SER A 651 33.98 11.54 6.70
C SER A 651 32.50 11.48 6.32
N ILE A 652 32.16 11.73 5.04
CA ILE A 652 30.78 11.68 4.56
C ILE A 652 30.30 10.24 4.49
N ALA A 653 31.17 9.31 4.04
CA ALA A 653 30.85 7.88 4.07
C ALA A 653 30.55 7.41 5.50
N ALA A 654 31.33 7.83 6.49
CA ALA A 654 31.09 7.52 7.89
C ALA A 654 29.76 8.14 8.41
N GLU A 655 29.39 9.33 7.96
CA GLU A 655 28.11 9.96 8.30
C GLU A 655 26.89 9.19 7.73
N ILE A 656 27.02 8.61 6.54
CA ILE A 656 26.01 7.71 5.96
C ILE A 656 25.80 6.50 6.87
N PHE A 657 26.89 5.82 7.26
CA PHE A 657 26.82 4.69 8.20
C PHE A 657 26.23 5.12 9.56
N ARG A 658 26.65 6.26 10.10
CA ARG A 658 26.13 6.82 11.35
C ARG A 658 24.62 7.03 11.28
N SER A 659 24.13 7.61 10.20
CA SER A 659 22.70 7.87 9.98
C SER A 659 21.88 6.58 9.96
N ILE A 660 22.37 5.53 9.30
CA ILE A 660 21.73 4.22 9.26
C ILE A 660 21.75 3.58 10.65
N CYS A 661 22.92 3.44 11.26
CA CYS A 661 23.07 2.83 12.58
C CYS A 661 22.26 3.57 13.66
N TYR A 662 22.25 4.90 13.68
CA TYR A 662 21.52 5.68 14.68
C TYR A 662 20.00 5.59 14.52
N ARG A 663 19.51 5.57 13.27
CA ARG A 663 18.08 5.48 12.96
C ARG A 663 17.50 4.13 13.34
N TYR A 664 18.25 3.05 13.07
CA TYR A 664 17.81 1.67 13.28
C TYR A 664 18.42 1.02 14.52
N ARG A 665 19.05 1.79 15.43
CA ARG A 665 19.78 1.26 16.62
C ARG A 665 18.97 0.32 17.54
N ASN A 666 17.65 0.40 17.50
CA ASN A 666 16.76 -0.47 18.27
C ASN A 666 16.42 -1.76 17.53
N ASP A 667 16.55 -1.77 16.20
CA ASP A 667 16.05 -2.81 15.30
C ASP A 667 17.19 -3.66 14.72
N ILE A 668 18.41 -3.12 14.67
CA ILE A 668 19.62 -3.81 14.20
C ILE A 668 20.74 -3.83 15.25
N THR A 669 21.56 -4.87 15.23
CA THR A 669 22.78 -4.98 16.03
C THR A 669 24.00 -4.86 15.13
N ALA A 670 24.43 -3.63 14.85
CA ALA A 670 25.55 -3.33 13.97
C ALA A 670 26.55 -2.36 14.60
N GLY A 671 27.79 -2.81 14.78
CA GLY A 671 28.98 -1.99 15.02
C GLY A 671 29.83 -1.95 13.75
N ILE A 672 30.11 -0.74 13.26
CA ILE A 672 30.80 -0.52 12.00
C ILE A 672 32.07 0.30 12.27
N ILE A 673 33.19 -0.09 11.66
CA ILE A 673 34.38 0.77 11.56
C ILE A 673 34.53 1.12 10.09
N VAL A 674 34.52 2.42 9.78
CA VAL A 674 34.72 2.94 8.42
C VAL A 674 36.16 3.41 8.31
N CYS A 675 36.90 2.84 7.37
CA CYS A 675 38.30 3.12 7.11
C CYS A 675 38.49 3.46 5.64
N GLY A 676 39.26 4.50 5.36
CA GLY A 676 39.52 4.87 3.98
C GLY A 676 40.66 5.87 3.85
N TRP A 677 40.97 6.19 2.60
CA TRP A 677 41.86 7.26 2.23
C TRP A 677 41.12 8.27 1.37
N ASP A 678 41.30 9.56 1.63
CA ASP A 678 40.87 10.61 0.71
C ASP A 678 42.00 11.61 0.45
N SER A 679 41.90 12.34 -0.66
CA SER A 679 42.94 13.28 -1.10
C SER A 679 43.08 14.52 -0.22
N VAL A 680 42.17 14.74 0.74
CA VAL A 680 42.11 15.96 1.55
C VAL A 680 42.75 15.74 2.92
N ASN A 681 42.37 14.68 3.62
CA ASN A 681 42.84 14.38 4.96
C ASN A 681 43.62 13.07 5.06
N GLY A 682 43.89 12.41 3.93
CA GLY A 682 44.64 11.15 3.88
C GLY A 682 43.88 9.98 4.51
N GLY A 683 44.64 9.06 5.12
CA GLY A 683 44.10 7.90 5.83
C GLY A 683 43.30 8.29 7.06
N GLN A 684 42.08 7.77 7.20
CA GLN A 684 41.16 8.11 8.28
C GLN A 684 40.41 6.88 8.80
N ILE A 685 40.17 6.83 10.11
CA ILE A 685 39.34 5.81 10.74
C ILE A 685 38.19 6.44 11.54
N TYR A 686 36.98 5.95 11.32
CA TYR A 686 35.77 6.31 12.05
C TYR A 686 35.11 5.07 12.67
N SER A 687 35.06 5.03 14.00
CA SER A 687 34.35 4.00 14.76
C SER A 687 32.90 4.42 15.01
N ILE A 688 31.98 3.53 14.64
CA ILE A 688 30.53 3.68 14.79
C ILE A 688 30.01 2.51 15.63
N PRO A 689 29.98 2.63 16.97
CA PRO A 689 29.43 1.59 17.84
C PRO A 689 27.92 1.43 17.61
N ILE A 690 27.35 0.39 18.23
CA ILE A 690 25.91 0.04 18.13
C ILE A 690 24.98 1.21 18.49
N SER A 691 25.44 2.18 19.30
CA SER A 691 24.68 3.39 19.63
C SER A 691 24.46 4.35 18.45
N GLY A 692 25.22 4.21 17.37
CA GLY A 692 25.20 5.12 16.22
C GLY A 692 25.93 6.45 16.47
N MET A 693 26.79 6.53 17.48
CA MET A 693 27.76 7.62 17.63
C MET A 693 28.85 7.51 16.56
N ILE A 694 29.50 8.61 16.18
CA ILE A 694 30.67 8.60 15.31
C ILE A 694 31.89 9.11 16.10
N MET A 695 33.00 8.37 16.03
CA MET A 695 34.27 8.74 16.68
C MET A 695 35.43 8.57 15.71
N LYS A 696 36.14 9.67 15.40
CA LYS A 696 37.42 9.59 14.67
C LYS A 696 38.51 9.10 15.62
N GLN A 697 39.33 8.15 15.20
CA GLN A 697 40.38 7.54 16.03
C GLN A 697 41.63 7.27 15.20
N CYS A 698 42.83 7.37 15.78
CA CYS A 698 44.07 6.98 15.09
C CYS A 698 44.25 5.46 15.02
N TRP A 699 43.62 4.73 15.93
CA TRP A 699 43.48 3.28 15.92
C TRP A 699 42.18 2.89 16.63
N THR A 700 41.60 1.75 16.28
CA THR A 700 40.40 1.27 16.97
C THR A 700 40.31 -0.26 16.90
N ALA A 701 39.56 -0.84 17.83
CA ALA A 701 39.20 -2.25 17.81
C ALA A 701 37.70 -2.41 18.03
N GLY A 702 37.11 -3.41 17.37
CA GLY A 702 35.66 -3.68 17.41
C GLY A 702 35.32 -5.16 17.50
N GLY A 703 34.11 -5.45 17.96
CA GLY A 703 33.61 -6.82 18.18
C GLY A 703 33.98 -7.41 19.55
N SER A 704 33.62 -8.68 19.78
CA SER A 704 33.84 -9.41 21.04
C SER A 704 35.32 -9.47 21.46
N GLY A 705 36.24 -9.64 20.51
CA GLY A 705 37.67 -9.79 20.83
C GLY A 705 38.42 -8.48 21.02
N SER A 706 37.77 -7.33 20.77
CA SER A 706 38.37 -6.01 20.94
C SER A 706 38.94 -5.77 22.34
N VAL A 707 38.26 -6.28 23.38
CA VAL A 707 38.64 -6.12 24.79
C VAL A 707 40.03 -6.69 25.07
N TYR A 708 40.45 -7.71 24.33
CA TYR A 708 41.77 -8.34 24.46
C TYR A 708 42.87 -7.62 23.65
N ALA A 709 42.50 -6.88 22.60
CA ALA A 709 43.43 -6.15 21.76
C ALA A 709 43.75 -4.74 22.29
N ILE A 710 42.77 -4.06 22.91
CA ILE A 710 42.87 -2.64 23.31
C ILE A 710 44.13 -2.33 24.13
N GLY A 711 44.44 -3.12 25.17
CA GLY A 711 45.62 -2.84 26.01
C GLY A 711 46.96 -2.96 25.26
N TYR A 712 47.05 -3.85 24.27
CA TYR A 712 48.22 -3.96 23.40
C TYR A 712 48.30 -2.76 22.45
N LEU A 713 47.16 -2.37 21.86
CA LEU A 713 47.07 -1.22 20.95
C LEU A 713 47.45 0.09 21.66
N ASP A 714 46.92 0.33 22.86
CA ASP A 714 47.23 1.49 23.70
C ASP A 714 48.73 1.63 23.97
N THR A 715 49.40 0.51 24.23
CA THR A 715 50.81 0.51 24.68
C THR A 715 51.79 0.61 23.50
N ASN A 716 51.45 0.03 22.34
CA ASN A 716 52.41 -0.18 21.25
C ASN A 716 52.14 0.69 20.01
N PHE A 717 51.02 1.39 19.94
CA PHE A 717 50.75 2.31 18.83
C PHE A 717 51.76 3.47 18.82
N LYS A 718 52.25 3.81 17.63
CA LYS A 718 53.11 4.96 17.38
C LYS A 718 52.54 5.72 16.18
N PRO A 719 52.44 7.05 16.25
CA PRO A 719 52.06 7.84 15.08
C PRO A 719 53.12 7.69 13.98
N ASN A 720 52.68 7.76 12.71
CA ASN A 720 53.55 7.70 11.53
C ASN A 720 54.40 6.42 11.43
N MET A 721 53.82 5.27 11.78
CA MET A 721 54.42 3.97 11.44
C MET A 721 54.58 3.83 9.93
N THR A 722 55.59 3.08 9.51
CA THR A 722 55.68 2.56 8.14
C THR A 722 54.61 1.48 7.91
N GLU A 723 54.29 1.18 6.66
CA GLU A 723 53.27 0.17 6.32
C GLU A 723 53.59 -1.23 6.89
N GLU A 724 54.86 -1.64 6.86
CA GLU A 724 55.31 -2.92 7.43
C GLU A 724 55.26 -2.93 8.97
N GLU A 725 55.59 -1.82 9.62
CA GLU A 725 55.43 -1.69 11.08
C GLU A 725 53.96 -1.76 11.49
N ALA A 726 53.07 -1.05 10.78
CA ALA A 726 51.63 -1.06 11.01
C ALA A 726 51.02 -2.45 10.80
N LYS A 727 51.47 -3.15 9.76
CA LYS A 727 51.09 -4.54 9.47
C LYS A 727 51.49 -5.47 10.60
N ASN A 728 52.75 -5.44 11.06
CA ASN A 728 53.21 -6.27 12.18
C ASN A 728 52.47 -5.94 13.48
N PHE A 729 52.22 -4.65 13.74
CA PHE A 729 51.48 -4.17 14.91
C PHE A 729 50.04 -4.72 14.95
N ILE A 730 49.27 -4.58 13.86
CA ILE A 730 47.90 -5.10 13.79
C ILE A 730 47.84 -6.62 13.83
N GLN A 731 48.77 -7.30 13.14
CA GLN A 731 48.86 -8.76 13.17
C GLN A 731 49.04 -9.30 14.58
N LYS A 732 49.95 -8.71 15.36
CA LYS A 732 50.21 -9.11 16.75
C LYS A 732 49.01 -8.79 17.65
N ALA A 733 48.38 -7.62 17.48
CA ALA A 733 47.16 -7.25 18.21
C ALA A 733 46.01 -8.26 17.98
N LEU A 734 45.79 -8.64 16.73
CA LEU A 734 44.73 -9.57 16.35
C LEU A 734 45.05 -11.01 16.80
N ALA A 735 46.32 -11.44 16.73
CA ALA A 735 46.75 -12.74 17.25
C ALA A 735 46.54 -12.86 18.77
N ILE A 736 46.82 -11.79 19.54
CA ILE A 736 46.55 -11.72 20.98
C ILE A 736 45.04 -11.88 21.24
N ALA A 737 44.20 -11.18 20.47
CA ALA A 737 42.75 -11.30 20.62
C ALA A 737 42.23 -12.70 20.25
N ILE A 738 42.68 -13.27 19.14
CA ILE A 738 42.26 -14.61 18.67
C ILE A 738 42.61 -15.71 19.68
N THR A 739 43.72 -15.58 20.41
CA THR A 739 44.11 -16.59 21.43
C THR A 739 43.30 -16.52 22.72
N ARG A 740 42.60 -15.39 22.98
CA ARG A 740 41.84 -15.16 24.21
C ARG A 740 40.32 -15.13 24.00
N ASP A 741 39.85 -14.67 22.84
CA ASP A 741 38.43 -14.66 22.48
C ASP A 741 38.01 -15.99 21.87
N GLY A 742 37.23 -16.77 22.62
CA GLY A 742 36.69 -18.05 22.14
C GLY A 742 35.77 -17.92 20.91
N SER A 743 35.20 -16.73 20.70
CA SER A 743 34.28 -16.45 19.61
C SER A 743 35.00 -16.05 18.30
N SER A 744 36.28 -15.66 18.38
CA SER A 744 37.09 -15.22 17.23
C SER A 744 38.15 -16.25 16.82
N GLY A 745 38.65 -16.16 15.60
CA GLY A 745 39.78 -16.96 15.12
C GLY A 745 39.79 -17.26 13.62
N GLY A 746 40.40 -18.38 13.25
CA GLY A 746 40.62 -18.73 11.84
C GLY A 746 41.83 -17.99 11.27
N CYS A 747 41.74 -17.60 10.01
CA CYS A 747 42.75 -16.78 9.33
C CYS A 747 42.62 -15.30 9.72
N ILE A 748 43.68 -14.53 9.48
CA ILE A 748 43.67 -13.07 9.58
C ILE A 748 43.57 -12.49 8.18
N ARG A 749 42.52 -11.71 7.90
CA ARG A 749 42.41 -10.91 6.68
C ARG A 749 42.91 -9.51 6.95
N LEU A 750 43.87 -9.05 6.15
CA LEU A 750 44.43 -7.70 6.22
C LEU A 750 44.10 -6.92 4.95
N CYS A 751 44.01 -5.61 5.11
CA CYS A 751 43.80 -4.69 4.01
C CYS A 751 44.61 -3.41 4.25
N SER A 752 45.46 -3.05 3.29
CA SER A 752 46.11 -1.75 3.23
C SER A 752 45.31 -0.82 2.32
N ILE A 753 44.98 0.38 2.80
CA ILE A 753 44.20 1.37 2.05
C ILE A 753 45.05 2.63 1.93
N THR A 754 45.45 2.96 0.71
CA THR A 754 46.32 4.10 0.37
C THR A 754 45.80 4.84 -0.86
N GLU A 755 46.50 5.87 -1.32
CA GLU A 755 46.24 6.54 -2.61
C GLU A 755 46.25 5.59 -3.81
N LYS A 756 46.94 4.43 -3.72
CA LYS A 756 46.97 3.42 -4.79
C LYS A 756 45.73 2.54 -4.83
N GLY A 757 44.84 2.65 -3.84
CA GLY A 757 43.65 1.82 -3.68
C GLY A 757 43.76 0.85 -2.51
N ILE A 758 43.05 -0.28 -2.65
CA ILE A 758 42.82 -1.27 -1.60
C ILE A 758 43.60 -2.55 -1.91
N GLU A 759 44.62 -2.87 -1.10
CA GLU A 759 45.43 -4.08 -1.24
C GLU A 759 45.08 -5.11 -0.15
N HIS A 760 44.68 -6.31 -0.56
CA HIS A 760 44.27 -7.39 0.35
C HIS A 760 45.40 -8.40 0.59
N SER A 761 45.56 -8.83 1.85
CA SER A 761 46.41 -9.98 2.20
C SER A 761 45.73 -10.90 3.23
N LEU A 762 46.20 -12.15 3.31
CA LEU A 762 45.62 -13.18 4.18
C LEU A 762 46.76 -13.94 4.88
N ILE A 763 46.64 -14.11 6.19
CA ILE A 763 47.50 -15.00 6.97
C ILE A 763 46.72 -16.28 7.26
N PRO A 764 47.21 -17.44 6.78
CA PRO A 764 46.65 -18.74 7.10
C PRO A 764 46.59 -19.02 8.60
N ALA A 765 45.56 -19.76 9.04
CA ALA A 765 45.28 -20.01 10.46
C ALA A 765 46.44 -20.73 11.20
N ASP A 766 47.20 -21.58 10.50
CA ASP A 766 48.37 -22.29 11.01
C ASP A 766 49.53 -21.36 11.35
N GLN A 767 49.63 -20.21 10.69
CA GLN A 767 50.70 -19.23 10.90
C GLN A 767 50.34 -18.19 11.97
N VAL A 768 49.09 -18.13 12.43
CA VAL A 768 48.64 -17.12 13.40
C VAL A 768 49.31 -17.32 14.77
N ALA A 769 49.58 -18.56 15.17
CA ALA A 769 50.26 -18.86 16.42
C ALA A 769 51.73 -18.40 16.43
N ASP A 770 52.40 -18.43 15.27
CA ASP A 770 53.80 -18.04 15.14
C ASP A 770 54.00 -16.54 15.37
N LEU A 771 52.98 -15.72 15.09
CA LEU A 771 52.98 -14.26 15.33
C LEU A 771 53.13 -13.89 16.82
N LEU A 772 52.83 -14.81 17.74
CA LEU A 772 53.02 -14.60 19.18
C LEU A 772 54.41 -15.00 19.67
N ASN A 773 55.11 -15.83 18.89
CA ASN A 773 56.45 -16.33 19.23
C ASN A 773 57.57 -15.43 18.70
N THR A 774 57.26 -14.50 17.79
CA THR A 774 58.18 -13.47 17.33
C THR A 774 58.28 -12.35 18.37
N SER A 775 59.40 -12.36 19.10
CA SER A 775 59.77 -11.37 20.13
C SER A 775 59.92 -9.98 19.54
#